data_AF-A0A7W8MT45-F1
#
_entry.id   AF-A0A7W8MT45-F1
#
_cell.length_a   1.000
_cell.length_b   1.000
_cell.length_c   1.000
_cell.angle_alpha   90.00
_cell.angle_beta   90.00
_cell.angle_gamma   90.00
#
_symmetry.space_group_name_H-M   'P 1'
#
loop_
_entity.id
_entity.type
_entity.pdbx_description
1 polymer ?
#
loop_
_entity_poly.entity_id
_entity_poly.type
_entity_poly.pdbx_seq_one_letter_code
_entity_poly.pdbx_strand_id
1 'polypeptide(L)'
;MYEFSGFRFDPENHLLESDGNPISLTPKAFEILLVLVQNGSRLTTKEELMRKVWPDSFVEEANLTVNISALRRQLGESPDGHRYIETVPRKGYRFAVPVSHVEVDNHTVAAPSVISVEETAQDILVPGADSLIRDRRRASTANETSNKKRGWLRPVIVVLSLIAVVLSGLGYMAYRNRSVHRQLPRRLAVLPFQNLQQDPNTEFLGFSLADAVITKLGYVSELTVRPSYSVQKYRTQPIDIPAVAASLKVDTLLTGTFLREGDNLRIACQLIDVKTENLLWKGAFDLKYDKLLTVQDQVAQQIIRGLELTLSASEAGRLKTDEPVSPLAYEYYLRGVDLYSKGDAPMAVKMLKKSTELAPHFALSWANLGKAYTANASFQFGGVEHYRMAQAAFEKALSLEPDEMITRIYMANMFTDTGRVEKAVPLLRQALKTNPNQAEIHWELGYAYRFAGMLPESARECELARQLDPGVKINTSALNAYLYLGQYDRFLQSLPKTDDGPFIAFYRGFGEYYKKNLQQAETNFDHAFELDPSLLQAEIGKAFSFGIQQENDKASAILHSLEAKVVEHGVVDPEAIYKIAQAYATIGDKASALRVLQSSIQGGFFPYPYFAADPLLDTLRAEAEFSKLINVARQRHEAFKREFFF
;
A
#
# COMPACT_ATOMS: atom_id res chain seq x y z
N MET A 1 21.66 25.92 22.29
CA MET A 1 21.91 25.45 20.90
C MET A 1 23.38 25.10 20.74
N TYR A 2 23.76 24.12 19.91
CA TYR A 2 25.15 23.74 19.67
C TYR A 2 25.57 24.06 18.23
N GLU A 3 26.81 24.50 18.03
CA GLU A 3 27.43 24.66 16.71
C GLU A 3 28.78 23.91 16.65
N PHE A 4 29.06 23.26 15.52
CA PHE A 4 30.36 22.64 15.25
C PHE A 4 30.63 22.54 13.74
N SER A 5 31.78 23.04 13.27
CA SER A 5 32.30 22.77 11.91
C SER A 5 31.34 23.02 10.73
N GLY A 6 30.45 24.02 10.81
CA GLY A 6 29.43 24.32 9.78
C GLY A 6 28.03 23.74 10.07
N PHE A 7 27.94 22.82 11.04
CA PHE A 7 26.68 22.26 11.51
C PHE A 7 26.06 23.09 12.65
N ARG A 8 24.74 23.18 12.63
CA ARG A 8 23.89 23.74 13.69
C ARG A 8 23.02 22.63 14.26
N PHE A 9 23.08 22.44 15.57
CA PHE A 9 22.37 21.36 16.25
C PHE A 9 21.53 21.92 17.39
N ASP A 10 20.21 21.84 17.23
CA ASP A 10 19.21 22.32 18.16
C ASP A 10 18.43 21.13 18.76
N PRO A 11 18.73 20.74 20.01
CA PRO A 11 18.04 19.65 20.69
C PRO A 11 16.58 19.93 21.03
N GLU A 12 16.19 21.21 21.15
CA GLU A 12 14.83 21.59 21.55
C GLU A 12 13.90 21.44 20.35
N ASN A 13 14.29 22.01 19.20
CA ASN A 13 13.54 21.90 17.95
C ASN A 13 13.82 20.61 17.15
N HIS A 14 14.59 19.67 17.71
CA HIS A 14 14.96 18.39 17.09
C HIS A 14 15.60 18.53 15.69
N LEU A 15 16.45 19.55 15.53
CA LEU A 15 16.97 19.98 14.24
C LEU A 15 18.49 19.86 14.17
N LEU A 16 19.00 19.22 13.12
CA LEU A 16 20.37 19.37 12.65
C LEU A 16 20.34 20.11 11.30
N GLU A 17 21.21 21.07 11.09
CA GLU A 17 21.44 21.73 9.80
C GLU A 17 22.93 21.69 9.44
N SER A 18 23.26 21.75 8.14
CA SER A 18 24.57 22.19 7.64
C SER A 18 24.35 23.36 6.69
N ASP A 19 25.07 24.46 6.91
CA ASP A 19 25.03 25.65 6.05
C ASP A 19 23.60 26.17 5.76
N GLY A 20 22.70 26.05 6.75
CA GLY A 20 21.28 26.44 6.66
C GLY A 20 20.35 25.45 5.94
N ASN A 21 20.80 24.22 5.67
CA ASN A 21 19.98 23.16 5.10
C ASN A 21 19.73 22.05 6.14
N PRO A 22 18.47 21.64 6.39
CA PRO A 22 18.14 20.65 7.42
C PRO A 22 18.58 19.23 7.03
N ILE A 23 19.17 18.51 7.98
CA ILE A 23 19.64 17.12 7.86
C ILE A 23 18.76 16.23 8.73
N SER A 24 18.00 15.34 8.08
CA SER A 24 17.09 14.42 8.77
C SER A 24 17.83 13.25 9.40
N LEU A 25 18.00 13.26 10.72
CA LEU A 25 18.51 12.13 11.50
C LEU A 25 17.38 11.16 11.89
N THR A 26 17.71 9.88 12.12
CA THR A 26 16.78 9.01 12.87
C THR A 26 16.73 9.45 14.34
N PRO A 27 15.64 9.17 15.10
CA PRO A 27 15.56 9.59 16.51
C PRO A 27 16.74 9.08 17.36
N LYS A 28 17.17 7.83 17.17
CA LYS A 28 18.29 7.27 17.92
C LYS A 28 19.66 7.77 17.42
N ALA A 29 19.80 8.11 16.13
CA ALA A 29 20.96 8.87 15.66
C ALA A 29 21.01 10.26 16.30
N PHE A 30 19.89 10.97 16.39
CA PHE A 30 19.78 12.28 17.02
C PHE A 30 20.17 12.24 18.52
N GLU A 31 19.65 11.27 19.27
CA GLU A 31 20.00 11.05 20.68
C GLU A 31 21.48 10.69 20.88
N ILE A 32 22.06 9.85 20.02
CA ILE A 32 23.51 9.53 20.06
C ILE A 32 24.33 10.79 19.78
N LEU A 33 23.96 11.59 18.77
CA LEU A 33 24.65 12.83 18.46
C LEU A 33 24.56 13.81 19.63
N LEU A 34 23.39 13.94 20.28
CA LEU A 34 23.22 14.77 21.47
C LEU A 34 24.17 14.36 22.60
N VAL A 35 24.24 13.07 22.93
CA VAL A 35 25.13 12.57 23.99
C VAL A 35 26.61 12.76 23.62
N LEU A 36 26.99 12.59 22.35
CA LEU A 36 28.37 12.80 21.89
C LEU A 36 28.75 14.29 21.87
N VAL A 37 27.88 15.18 21.39
CA VAL A 37 28.08 16.63 21.35
C VAL A 37 28.14 17.22 22.76
N GLN A 38 27.29 16.75 23.69
CA GLN A 38 27.34 17.13 25.11
C GLN A 38 28.61 16.66 25.83
N ASN A 39 29.13 15.48 25.48
CA ASN A 39 30.39 14.95 26.04
C ASN A 39 31.63 15.51 25.33
N GLY A 40 31.49 16.03 24.10
CA GLY A 40 32.58 16.56 23.27
C GLY A 40 33.73 15.58 23.11
N SER A 41 34.94 16.07 23.37
CA SER A 41 36.19 15.29 23.29
C SER A 41 36.38 14.27 24.42
N ARG A 42 35.40 14.10 25.33
CA ARG A 42 35.40 12.98 26.28
C ARG A 42 35.01 11.68 25.58
N LEU A 43 35.77 10.61 25.83
CA LEU A 43 35.37 9.26 25.48
C LEU A 43 34.05 8.90 26.20
N THR A 44 33.02 8.64 25.41
CA THR A 44 31.75 8.07 25.87
C THR A 44 31.82 6.56 25.63
N THR A 45 31.66 5.76 26.69
CA THR A 45 31.73 4.29 26.53
C THR A 45 30.50 3.75 25.81
N LYS A 46 30.60 2.56 25.20
CA LYS A 46 29.44 1.87 24.63
C LYS A 46 28.32 1.73 25.67
N GLU A 47 28.63 1.25 26.88
CA GLU A 47 27.66 1.14 27.98
C GLU A 47 27.00 2.47 28.36
N GLU A 48 27.74 3.60 28.32
CA GLU A 48 27.16 4.91 28.64
C GLU A 48 26.20 5.38 27.55
N LEU A 49 26.55 5.19 26.27
CA LEU A 49 25.65 5.47 25.14
C LEU A 49 24.41 4.58 25.20
N MET A 50 24.60 3.27 25.37
CA MET A 50 23.51 2.29 25.43
C MET A 50 22.51 2.63 26.54
N ARG A 51 23.01 2.98 27.74
CA ARG A 51 22.17 3.35 28.90
C ARG A 51 21.48 4.70 28.75
N LYS A 52 22.09 5.68 28.07
CA LYS A 52 21.50 7.02 27.86
C LYS A 52 20.47 7.06 26.74
N VAL A 53 20.69 6.29 25.67
CA VAL A 53 19.88 6.29 24.44
C VAL A 53 18.83 5.17 24.44
N TRP A 54 19.03 4.10 25.22
CA TRP A 54 18.06 3.02 25.43
C TRP A 54 17.94 2.64 26.92
N PRO A 55 17.51 3.59 27.80
CA PRO A 55 17.40 3.32 29.24
C PRO A 55 16.47 2.13 29.56
N ASP A 56 15.38 1.99 28.82
CA ASP A 56 14.33 0.98 29.05
C ASP A 56 14.37 -0.19 28.06
N SER A 57 15.51 -0.49 27.43
CA SER A 57 15.60 -1.55 26.42
C SER A 57 16.99 -2.17 26.31
N PHE A 58 17.06 -3.50 26.41
CA PHE A 58 18.29 -4.25 26.17
C PHE A 58 18.53 -4.43 24.67
N VAL A 59 19.43 -3.62 24.13
CA VAL A 59 19.86 -3.64 22.72
C VAL A 59 21.27 -4.19 22.57
N GLU A 60 21.57 -4.78 21.42
CA GLU A 60 22.90 -5.30 21.09
C GLU A 60 23.83 -4.21 20.55
N GLU A 61 25.15 -4.33 20.76
CA GLU A 61 26.15 -3.36 20.29
C GLU A 61 26.16 -3.16 18.76
N ALA A 62 25.62 -4.11 18.00
CA ALA A 62 25.41 -3.98 16.56
C ALA A 62 24.49 -2.79 16.23
N ASN A 63 23.44 -2.55 17.03
CA ASN A 63 22.48 -1.47 16.80
C ASN A 63 23.14 -0.08 16.98
N LEU A 64 23.95 0.08 18.05
CA LEU A 64 24.78 1.27 18.23
C LEU A 64 25.77 1.47 17.08
N THR A 65 26.38 0.38 16.59
CA THR A 65 27.34 0.43 15.48
C THR A 65 26.68 0.88 14.17
N VAL A 66 25.46 0.43 13.88
CA VAL A 66 24.66 0.88 12.73
C VAL A 66 24.31 2.37 12.83
N ASN A 67 23.81 2.84 13.98
CA ASN A 67 23.45 4.26 14.15
C ASN A 67 24.67 5.20 14.10
N ILE A 68 25.83 4.78 14.62
CA ILE A 68 27.09 5.54 14.45
C ILE A 68 27.48 5.63 12.97
N SER A 69 27.41 4.53 12.21
CA SER A 69 27.70 4.54 10.77
C SER A 69 26.72 5.42 9.97
N ALA A 70 25.45 5.46 10.36
CA ALA A 70 24.46 6.37 9.78
C ALA A 70 24.81 7.84 10.08
N LEU A 71 25.10 8.19 11.34
CA LEU A 71 25.54 9.53 11.73
C LEU A 71 26.77 10.00 10.96
N ARG A 72 27.79 9.14 10.81
CA ARG A 72 28.99 9.46 10.05
C ARG A 72 28.68 9.83 8.60
N ARG A 73 27.83 9.04 7.93
CA ARG A 73 27.37 9.33 6.57
C ARG A 73 26.62 10.67 6.50
N GLN A 74 25.79 10.97 7.49
CA GLN A 74 24.98 12.20 7.55
C GLN A 74 25.78 13.45 7.94
N LEU A 75 26.92 13.30 8.63
CA LEU A 75 27.92 14.34 8.88
C LEU A 75 28.97 14.45 7.74
N GLY A 76 28.83 13.68 6.65
CA GLY A 76 29.72 13.75 5.50
C GLY A 76 31.12 13.13 5.71
N GLU A 77 31.27 12.19 6.65
CA GLU A 77 32.52 11.42 6.78
C GLU A 77 32.69 10.40 5.63
N SER A 78 33.92 10.28 5.14
CA SER A 78 34.31 9.19 4.23
C SER A 78 34.63 7.90 5.01
N PRO A 79 34.52 6.71 4.39
CA PRO A 79 34.76 5.43 5.06
C PRO A 79 36.13 5.34 5.76
N ASP A 80 37.16 5.91 5.15
CA ASP A 80 38.55 5.89 5.63
C ASP A 80 38.91 7.09 6.54
N GLY A 81 37.98 8.03 6.75
CA GLY A 81 38.26 9.35 7.33
C GLY A 81 37.25 9.82 8.37
N HIS A 82 37.32 9.26 9.59
CA HIS A 82 36.40 9.58 10.69
C HIS A 82 36.66 10.96 11.32
N ARG A 83 36.10 12.01 10.73
CA ARG A 83 36.39 13.42 11.06
C ARG A 83 35.68 13.96 12.31
N TYR A 84 34.47 13.49 12.62
CA TYR A 84 33.61 14.07 13.66
C TYR A 84 33.33 13.08 14.79
N ILE A 85 33.12 11.80 14.49
CA ILE A 85 32.89 10.73 15.46
C ILE A 85 34.03 9.72 15.36
N GLU A 86 34.94 9.70 16.32
CA GLU A 86 36.08 8.77 16.38
C GLU A 86 35.68 7.45 17.07
N THR A 87 36.07 6.30 16.51
CA THR A 87 35.97 5.00 17.20
C THR A 87 37.18 4.82 18.11
N VAL A 88 36.98 4.61 19.41
CA VAL A 88 38.03 4.14 20.33
C VAL A 88 37.88 2.62 20.51
N PRO A 89 38.78 1.79 19.93
CA PRO A 89 38.60 0.35 19.87
C PRO A 89 38.33 -0.30 21.22
N ARG A 90 37.31 -1.19 21.26
CA ARG A 90 36.85 -1.92 22.45
C ARG A 90 36.39 -1.05 23.64
N LYS A 91 36.14 0.26 23.45
CA LYS A 91 35.66 1.15 24.54
C LYS A 91 34.41 1.95 24.18
N GLY A 92 34.35 2.58 23.01
CA GLY A 92 33.25 3.48 22.65
C GLY A 92 33.66 4.53 21.63
N TYR A 93 33.10 5.72 21.75
CA TYR A 93 33.22 6.79 20.74
C TYR A 93 33.53 8.14 21.38
N ARG A 94 34.17 9.02 20.62
CA ARG A 94 34.53 10.40 21.01
C ARG A 94 34.08 11.37 19.92
N PHE A 95 33.59 12.54 20.30
CA PHE A 95 33.39 13.63 19.34
C PHE A 95 34.73 14.35 19.11
N ALA A 96 35.21 14.37 17.88
CA ALA A 96 36.59 14.72 17.55
C ALA A 96 36.80 16.22 17.24
N VAL A 97 35.71 16.97 17.01
CA VAL A 97 35.75 18.42 16.74
C VAL A 97 35.31 19.25 17.96
N PRO A 98 35.79 20.51 18.09
CA PRO A 98 35.25 21.45 19.06
C PRO A 98 33.76 21.72 18.84
N VAL A 99 33.04 21.93 19.94
CA VAL A 99 31.63 22.32 19.99
C VAL A 99 31.52 23.63 20.75
N SER A 100 30.83 24.61 20.18
CA SER A 100 30.42 25.84 20.86
C SER A 100 28.94 25.77 21.27
N HIS A 101 28.60 26.25 22.46
CA HIS A 101 27.21 26.46 22.87
C HIS A 101 26.80 27.91 22.60
N VAL A 102 25.63 28.08 22.00
CA VAL A 102 24.98 29.37 21.73
C VAL A 102 23.66 29.40 22.50
N GLU A 103 23.49 30.42 23.33
CA GLU A 103 22.22 30.76 23.96
C GLU A 103 21.42 31.65 22.99
N VAL A 104 20.13 31.37 22.83
CA VAL A 104 19.27 32.01 21.82
C VAL A 104 18.16 32.79 22.54
N ASP A 105 18.34 34.11 22.66
CA ASP A 105 17.35 35.00 23.26
C ASP A 105 16.09 35.09 22.39
N ASN A 106 15.01 34.49 22.86
CA ASN A 106 13.84 34.19 22.03
C ASN A 106 12.81 35.34 22.00
N HIS A 107 13.24 36.51 21.50
CA HIS A 107 12.41 37.72 21.37
C HIS A 107 12.61 38.45 20.03
N THR A 108 11.71 38.22 19.07
CA THR A 108 10.89 39.26 18.38
C THR A 108 10.12 38.63 17.22
N VAL A 109 8.78 38.59 17.29
CA VAL A 109 7.94 38.19 16.15
C VAL A 109 7.64 39.41 15.29
N ALA A 110 8.17 39.43 14.07
CA ALA A 110 7.79 40.40 13.03
C ALA A 110 6.69 39.82 12.13
N ALA A 111 5.56 40.50 12.02
CA ALA A 111 4.43 40.06 11.20
C ALA A 111 4.65 40.37 9.70
N PRO A 112 4.18 39.51 8.77
CA PRO A 112 4.26 39.77 7.33
C PRO A 112 3.25 40.83 6.88
N SER A 113 3.66 41.70 5.97
CA SER A 113 2.84 42.81 5.45
C SER A 113 1.74 42.34 4.50
N VAL A 114 0.57 42.99 4.59
CA VAL A 114 -0.53 42.81 3.62
C VAL A 114 -0.18 43.50 2.30
N ILE A 115 -0.37 42.80 1.18
CA ILE A 115 -0.39 43.39 -0.16
C ILE A 115 -1.84 43.47 -0.63
N SER A 116 -2.34 44.70 -0.81
CA SER A 116 -3.63 44.98 -1.43
C SER A 116 -3.52 44.99 -2.96
N VAL A 117 -4.52 44.43 -3.64
CA VAL A 117 -4.74 44.63 -5.08
C VAL A 117 -6.19 45.10 -5.25
N GLU A 118 -6.37 46.19 -5.98
CA GLU A 118 -7.67 46.85 -6.14
C GLU A 118 -8.55 46.19 -7.20
N GLU A 119 -9.86 46.42 -7.07
CA GLU A 119 -10.92 45.94 -7.95
C GLU A 119 -11.12 46.87 -9.14
N THR A 120 -11.52 46.35 -10.31
CA THR A 120 -12.07 47.17 -11.39
C THR A 120 -13.06 46.36 -12.22
N ALA A 121 -14.25 46.90 -12.45
CA ALA A 121 -15.35 46.22 -13.13
C ALA A 121 -15.97 47.12 -14.20
N GLN A 122 -16.41 46.52 -15.31
CA GLN A 122 -17.37 46.99 -16.34
C GLN A 122 -17.40 45.94 -17.49
N ASP A 123 -18.47 45.70 -18.26
CA ASP A 123 -19.92 45.84 -17.99
C ASP A 123 -20.71 45.15 -19.15
N ILE A 124 -22.03 45.37 -19.17
CA ILE A 124 -23.00 45.35 -20.29
C ILE A 124 -24.09 44.27 -20.19
N LEU A 125 -25.28 44.75 -19.82
CA LEU A 125 -26.59 44.12 -19.98
C LEU A 125 -27.42 44.90 -21.00
N VAL A 126 -28.19 44.20 -21.84
CA VAL A 126 -29.28 44.78 -22.67
C VAL A 126 -30.39 43.73 -22.88
N PRO A 127 -31.66 44.12 -23.14
CA PRO A 127 -32.80 43.43 -22.55
C PRO A 127 -33.78 42.82 -23.59
N GLY A 128 -34.80 42.12 -23.08
CA GLY A 128 -35.92 41.64 -23.88
C GLY A 128 -37.06 42.67 -24.01
N ALA A 129 -37.90 42.47 -25.03
CA ALA A 129 -39.22 43.08 -25.14
C ALA A 129 -40.17 42.12 -25.88
N ASP A 130 -41.43 42.11 -25.45
CA ASP A 130 -42.49 41.29 -26.03
C ASP A 130 -43.16 41.97 -27.24
N SER A 131 -44.13 41.27 -27.82
CA SER A 131 -45.38 41.82 -28.41
C SER A 131 -45.61 41.85 -29.96
N LEU A 132 -46.61 41.04 -30.35
CA LEU A 132 -47.80 41.39 -31.18
C LEU A 132 -47.79 41.39 -32.74
N ILE A 133 -48.78 40.63 -33.24
CA ILE A 133 -49.76 40.98 -34.32
C ILE A 133 -49.42 40.69 -35.81
N ARG A 134 -49.92 39.51 -36.24
CA ARG A 134 -50.87 39.22 -37.37
C ARG A 134 -50.50 39.33 -38.86
N ASP A 135 -51.13 38.38 -39.56
CA ASP A 135 -51.78 38.44 -40.88
C ASP A 135 -50.95 38.70 -42.14
N ARG A 136 -50.82 37.63 -42.96
CA ARG A 136 -51.39 37.68 -44.31
C ARG A 136 -52.06 36.36 -44.73
N ARG A 137 -53.27 36.51 -45.28
CA ARG A 137 -54.04 35.48 -46.02
C ARG A 137 -53.50 35.42 -47.48
N ARG A 138 -53.89 34.54 -48.42
CA ARG A 138 -55.03 33.59 -48.54
C ARG A 138 -54.81 32.65 -49.76
N ALA A 139 -55.48 31.47 -49.75
CA ALA A 139 -55.95 30.70 -50.93
C ALA A 139 -54.87 30.04 -51.86
N SER A 140 -55.18 29.07 -52.73
CA SER A 140 -56.49 28.50 -53.14
C SER A 140 -56.42 26.97 -53.45
N THR A 141 -57.24 26.11 -52.83
CA THR A 141 -58.47 25.45 -53.36
C THR A 141 -58.34 24.21 -54.28
N ALA A 142 -58.73 23.04 -53.77
CA ALA A 142 -59.51 21.91 -54.37
C ALA A 142 -59.50 20.75 -53.34
N ASN A 143 -60.57 20.06 -52.89
CA ASN A 143 -61.79 19.45 -53.49
C ASN A 143 -61.44 18.35 -54.53
N GLU A 144 -61.96 17.11 -54.51
CA GLU A 144 -62.88 16.34 -53.63
C GLU A 144 -62.68 14.81 -53.93
N THR A 145 -63.34 13.75 -53.41
CA THR A 145 -64.59 13.56 -52.62
C THR A 145 -64.54 12.27 -51.73
N SER A 146 -65.61 12.02 -50.95
CA SER A 146 -66.18 10.73 -50.46
C SER A 146 -65.82 9.43 -51.25
N ASN A 147 -65.70 8.21 -50.68
CA ASN A 147 -66.74 7.51 -49.89
C ASN A 147 -66.30 6.19 -49.17
N LYS A 148 -67.12 5.73 -48.20
CA LYS A 148 -67.31 4.34 -47.65
C LYS A 148 -66.16 3.51 -47.01
N LYS A 149 -66.16 3.53 -45.67
CA LYS A 149 -66.16 2.37 -44.72
C LYS A 149 -65.35 1.08 -45.03
N ARG A 150 -64.21 0.86 -44.35
CA ARG A 150 -63.85 -0.42 -43.65
C ARG A 150 -62.64 -0.26 -42.69
N GLY A 151 -62.63 -0.93 -41.53
CA GLY A 151 -61.38 -1.26 -40.81
C GLY A 151 -60.99 -0.50 -39.52
N TRP A 152 -61.92 -0.23 -38.59
CA TRP A 152 -61.65 0.49 -37.32
C TRP A 152 -60.59 -0.15 -36.40
N LEU A 153 -60.21 -1.42 -36.60
CA LEU A 153 -59.18 -2.10 -35.78
C LEU A 153 -57.73 -1.71 -36.11
N ARG A 154 -57.46 -1.14 -37.29
CA ARG A 154 -56.09 -0.72 -37.68
C ARG A 154 -55.47 0.38 -36.80
N PRO A 155 -56.15 1.50 -36.46
CA PRO A 155 -55.56 2.51 -35.57
C PRO A 155 -55.27 1.96 -34.17
N VAL A 156 -56.09 1.04 -33.65
CA VAL A 156 -55.85 0.42 -32.33
C VAL A 156 -54.54 -0.38 -32.33
N ILE A 157 -54.28 -1.19 -33.36
CA ILE A 157 -53.02 -1.93 -33.49
C ILE A 157 -51.84 -0.97 -33.65
N VAL A 158 -51.95 0.08 -34.47
CA VAL A 158 -50.87 1.06 -34.64
C VAL A 158 -50.57 1.81 -33.32
N VAL A 159 -51.60 2.21 -32.57
CA VAL A 159 -51.44 2.86 -31.26
C VAL A 159 -50.85 1.91 -30.23
N LEU A 160 -51.28 0.64 -30.17
CA LEU A 160 -50.69 -0.37 -29.28
C LEU A 160 -49.24 -0.67 -29.66
N SER A 161 -48.89 -0.73 -30.94
CA SER A 161 -47.50 -0.86 -31.40
C SER A 161 -46.67 0.38 -31.02
N LEU A 162 -47.22 1.59 -31.16
CA LEU A 162 -46.53 2.81 -30.74
C LEU A 162 -46.32 2.84 -29.23
N ILE A 163 -47.33 2.45 -28.44
CA ILE A 163 -47.24 2.32 -26.98
C ILE A 163 -46.23 1.22 -26.62
N ALA A 164 -46.18 0.09 -27.32
CA ALA A 164 -45.19 -0.96 -27.07
C ALA A 164 -43.76 -0.49 -27.41
N VAL A 165 -43.56 0.28 -28.48
CA VAL A 165 -42.26 0.88 -28.83
C VAL A 165 -41.89 2.00 -27.85
N VAL A 166 -42.85 2.80 -27.37
CA VAL A 166 -42.62 3.82 -26.34
C VAL A 166 -42.35 3.19 -24.97
N LEU A 167 -43.04 2.11 -24.59
CA LEU A 167 -42.78 1.38 -23.34
C LEU A 167 -41.49 0.55 -23.40
N SER A 168 -41.15 -0.01 -24.57
CA SER A 168 -39.82 -0.63 -24.79
C SER A 168 -38.72 0.42 -24.84
N GLY A 169 -38.99 1.60 -25.39
CA GLY A 169 -38.07 2.74 -25.45
C GLY A 169 -37.85 3.37 -24.07
N LEU A 170 -38.91 3.56 -23.29
CA LEU A 170 -38.86 3.98 -21.88
C LEU A 170 -38.29 2.89 -20.99
N GLY A 171 -38.55 1.61 -21.27
CA GLY A 171 -37.93 0.48 -20.58
C GLY A 171 -36.44 0.37 -20.88
N TYR A 172 -36.03 0.59 -22.13
CA TYR A 172 -34.63 0.67 -22.54
C TYR A 172 -33.94 1.95 -22.03
N MET A 173 -34.64 3.08 -21.96
CA MET A 173 -34.14 4.30 -21.30
C MET A 173 -34.09 4.15 -19.78
N ALA A 174 -35.00 3.42 -19.15
CA ALA A 174 -34.97 3.12 -17.71
C ALA A 174 -33.95 2.03 -17.37
N TYR A 175 -33.62 1.15 -18.31
CA TYR A 175 -32.49 0.22 -18.23
C TYR A 175 -31.16 0.94 -18.45
N ARG A 176 -31.08 1.84 -19.43
CA ARG A 176 -29.91 2.66 -19.74
C ARG A 176 -29.67 3.78 -18.71
N ASN A 177 -30.72 4.33 -18.09
CA ASN A 177 -30.65 5.22 -16.92
C ASN A 177 -30.70 4.45 -15.58
N ARG A 178 -30.82 3.12 -15.63
CA ARG A 178 -30.24 2.20 -14.63
C ARG A 178 -28.75 1.94 -14.88
N SER A 179 -28.12 2.69 -15.79
CA SER A 179 -26.88 3.36 -15.38
C SER A 179 -27.21 4.24 -14.18
N VAL A 180 -27.18 3.61 -13.00
CA VAL A 180 -27.02 4.30 -11.72
C VAL A 180 -26.04 5.43 -11.97
N HIS A 181 -26.40 6.67 -11.59
CA HIS A 181 -25.41 7.72 -11.51
C HIS A 181 -24.39 7.25 -10.48
N ARG A 182 -23.32 6.60 -10.95
CA ARG A 182 -22.25 6.05 -10.13
C ARG A 182 -21.41 7.23 -9.67
N GLN A 183 -22.01 8.03 -8.78
CA GLN A 183 -21.29 8.86 -7.84
C GLN A 183 -20.18 7.96 -7.30
N LEU A 184 -18.94 8.43 -7.47
CA LEU A 184 -17.80 7.71 -6.95
C LEU A 184 -18.01 7.57 -5.43
N PRO A 185 -17.82 6.38 -4.84
CA PRO A 185 -18.00 6.17 -3.41
C PRO A 185 -17.26 7.25 -2.61
N ARG A 186 -17.84 7.74 -1.51
CA ARG A 186 -17.19 8.80 -0.71
C ARG A 186 -15.84 8.27 -0.23
N ARG A 187 -14.78 9.04 -0.49
CA ARG A 187 -13.40 8.63 -0.22
C ARG A 187 -13.07 9.09 1.19
N LEU A 188 -13.09 8.15 2.12
CA LEU A 188 -12.88 8.38 3.55
C LEU A 188 -11.45 7.98 3.93
N ALA A 189 -10.76 8.83 4.67
CA ALA A 189 -9.61 8.42 5.48
C ALA A 189 -9.95 8.48 6.97
N VAL A 190 -9.52 7.47 7.71
CA VAL A 190 -9.59 7.43 9.18
C VAL A 190 -8.16 7.54 9.68
N LEU A 191 -7.82 8.65 10.34
CA LEU A 191 -6.46 8.83 10.86
C LEU A 191 -6.26 8.08 12.18
N PRO A 192 -5.00 7.72 12.55
CA PRO A 192 -4.67 7.28 13.88
C PRO A 192 -5.17 8.29 14.94
N PHE A 193 -5.85 7.82 15.97
CA PHE A 193 -6.35 8.70 17.03
C PHE A 193 -5.18 9.16 17.91
N GLN A 194 -5.09 10.46 18.21
CA GLN A 194 -3.99 11.04 18.96
C GLN A 194 -4.12 10.77 20.46
N ASN A 195 -3.03 10.33 21.10
CA ASN A 195 -2.93 10.09 22.53
C ASN A 195 -2.73 11.42 23.28
N LEU A 196 -3.75 11.91 23.99
CA LEU A 196 -3.67 13.18 24.72
C LEU A 196 -2.82 13.12 26.00
N GLN A 197 -2.49 11.92 26.47
CA GLN A 197 -1.63 11.71 27.65
C GLN A 197 -0.19 11.31 27.30
N GLN A 198 0.08 10.96 26.03
CA GLN A 198 1.37 10.48 25.54
C GLN A 198 1.94 9.25 26.31
N ASP A 199 1.08 8.49 27.01
CA ASP A 199 1.48 7.27 27.72
C ASP A 199 1.90 6.16 26.71
N PRO A 200 3.17 5.68 26.76
CA PRO A 200 3.64 4.63 25.86
C PRO A 200 2.88 3.30 26.00
N ASN A 201 2.27 3.03 27.16
CA ASN A 201 1.53 1.79 27.39
C ASN A 201 0.21 1.74 26.61
N THR A 202 -0.36 2.89 26.24
CA THR A 202 -1.61 3.04 25.49
C THR A 202 -1.44 3.55 24.05
N GLU A 203 -0.24 3.99 23.65
CA GLU A 203 0.04 4.54 22.32
C GLU A 203 -0.37 3.63 21.15
N PHE A 204 -0.36 2.31 21.35
CA PHE A 204 -0.81 1.33 20.36
C PHE A 204 -2.29 1.48 19.96
N LEU A 205 -3.13 2.09 20.82
CA LEU A 205 -4.57 2.28 20.59
C LEU A 205 -4.84 3.19 19.40
N GLY A 206 -4.03 4.25 19.22
CA GLY A 206 -4.30 5.29 18.23
C GLY A 206 -4.44 4.75 16.81
N PHE A 207 -3.47 3.96 16.38
CA PHE A 207 -3.51 3.29 15.08
C PHE A 207 -4.48 2.09 15.07
N SER A 208 -4.52 1.28 16.14
CA SER A 208 -5.25 0.02 16.11
C SER A 208 -6.77 0.20 16.16
N LEU A 209 -7.26 1.26 16.81
CA LEU A 209 -8.66 1.67 16.75
C LEU A 209 -9.02 2.23 15.37
N ALA A 210 -8.11 2.98 14.73
CA ALA A 210 -8.28 3.43 13.35
C ALA A 210 -8.35 2.24 12.37
N ASP A 211 -7.44 1.27 12.49
CA ASP A 211 -7.43 0.02 11.70
C ASP A 211 -8.74 -0.77 11.86
N ALA A 212 -9.21 -0.98 13.10
CA ALA A 212 -10.48 -1.66 13.36
C ALA A 212 -11.70 -0.93 12.74
N VAL A 213 -11.74 0.41 12.83
CA VAL A 213 -12.79 1.22 12.19
C VAL A 213 -12.69 1.16 10.66
N ILE A 214 -11.48 1.15 10.09
CA ILE A 214 -11.25 0.94 8.65
C ILE A 214 -11.75 -0.44 8.22
N THR A 215 -11.45 -1.50 8.97
CA THR A 215 -11.93 -2.86 8.69
C THR A 215 -13.45 -2.92 8.67
N LYS A 216 -14.15 -2.33 9.66
CA LYS A 216 -15.62 -2.33 9.67
C LYS A 216 -16.22 -1.47 8.55
N LEU A 217 -15.69 -0.28 8.30
CA LEU A 217 -16.21 0.59 7.23
C LEU A 217 -15.90 0.09 5.81
N GLY A 218 -14.86 -0.74 5.64
CA GLY A 218 -14.54 -1.39 4.37
C GLY A 218 -15.65 -2.31 3.82
N TYR A 219 -16.59 -2.73 4.67
CA TYR A 219 -17.79 -3.46 4.25
C TYR A 219 -18.85 -2.60 3.55
N VAL A 220 -18.78 -1.26 3.65
CA VAL A 220 -19.78 -0.35 3.07
C VAL A 220 -19.42 -0.02 1.63
N SER A 221 -20.25 -0.46 0.68
CA SER A 221 -20.00 -0.29 -0.77
C SER A 221 -20.14 1.16 -1.26
N GLU A 222 -20.85 2.02 -0.52
CA GLU A 222 -20.92 3.47 -0.73
C GLU A 222 -19.66 4.24 -0.29
N LEU A 223 -18.69 3.57 0.34
CA LEU A 223 -17.40 4.12 0.76
C LEU A 223 -16.23 3.51 -0.03
N THR A 224 -15.22 4.35 -0.32
CA THR A 224 -13.85 3.90 -0.57
C THR A 224 -13.00 4.35 0.60
N VAL A 225 -12.82 3.47 1.58
CA VAL A 225 -12.01 3.75 2.77
C VAL A 225 -10.53 3.55 2.46
N ARG A 226 -9.68 4.52 2.82
CA ARG A 226 -8.22 4.39 2.67
C ARG A 226 -7.65 3.36 3.65
N PRO A 227 -6.80 2.42 3.20
CA PRO A 227 -6.30 1.33 4.02
C PRO A 227 -5.29 1.85 5.07
N SER A 228 -5.22 1.17 6.21
CA SER A 228 -4.51 1.62 7.42
C SER A 228 -3.03 1.95 7.22
N TYR A 229 -2.34 1.22 6.32
CA TYR A 229 -0.94 1.52 6.00
C TYR A 229 -0.75 2.91 5.37
N SER A 230 -1.74 3.44 4.64
CA SER A 230 -1.65 4.76 3.99
C SER A 230 -1.70 5.91 4.99
N VAL A 231 -2.40 5.72 6.11
CA VAL A 231 -2.56 6.71 7.19
C VAL A 231 -1.52 6.56 8.31
N GLN A 232 -0.72 5.48 8.29
CA GLN A 232 0.25 5.15 9.34
C GLN A 232 1.25 6.27 9.65
N LYS A 233 1.67 7.05 8.63
CA LYS A 233 2.60 8.17 8.81
C LYS A 233 2.04 9.32 9.67
N TYR A 234 0.71 9.41 9.82
CA TYR A 234 0.02 10.44 10.60
C TYR A 234 -0.14 10.10 12.10
N ARG A 235 0.56 9.08 12.60
CA ARG A 235 0.67 8.80 14.04
C ARG A 235 1.33 9.95 14.81
N THR A 236 2.41 10.50 14.26
CA THR A 236 3.30 11.47 14.93
C THR A 236 3.49 12.77 14.16
N GLN A 237 2.93 12.88 12.94
CA GLN A 237 2.98 14.10 12.14
C GLN A 237 1.85 15.06 12.55
N PRO A 238 2.08 16.39 12.54
CA PRO A 238 1.01 17.38 12.63
C PRO A 238 -0.07 17.17 11.57
N ILE A 239 -1.35 17.25 11.96
CA ILE A 239 -2.49 17.00 11.07
C ILE A 239 -2.94 18.32 10.43
N ASP A 240 -2.31 18.69 9.32
CA ASP A 240 -2.84 19.66 8.36
C ASP A 240 -3.94 18.97 7.53
N ILE A 241 -5.20 19.35 7.74
CA ILE A 241 -6.36 18.66 7.13
C ILE A 241 -6.34 18.77 5.60
N PRO A 242 -6.21 19.95 4.97
CA PRO A 242 -5.99 20.08 3.52
C PRO A 242 -4.82 19.25 2.98
N ALA A 243 -3.63 19.31 3.59
CA ALA A 243 -2.45 18.60 3.08
C ALA A 243 -2.56 17.07 3.23
N VAL A 244 -3.10 16.59 4.35
CA VAL A 244 -3.40 15.17 4.60
C VAL A 244 -4.41 14.67 3.57
N ALA A 245 -5.51 15.40 3.37
CA ALA A 245 -6.56 15.00 2.47
C ALA A 245 -6.15 15.05 0.99
N ALA A 246 -5.31 16.01 0.60
CA ALA A 246 -4.69 16.06 -0.72
C ALA A 246 -3.72 14.88 -0.95
N SER A 247 -2.89 14.54 0.05
CA SER A 247 -1.96 13.40 -0.01
C SER A 247 -2.70 12.07 -0.14
N LEU A 248 -3.77 11.87 0.64
CA LEU A 248 -4.62 10.67 0.64
C LEU A 248 -5.69 10.66 -0.47
N LYS A 249 -5.88 11.79 -1.17
CA LYS A 249 -6.90 11.98 -2.22
C LYS A 249 -8.30 11.56 -1.76
N VAL A 250 -8.72 12.13 -0.63
CA VAL A 250 -10.02 11.90 0.03
C VAL A 250 -10.91 13.14 -0.03
N ASP A 251 -12.21 12.94 0.15
CA ASP A 251 -13.20 14.02 0.33
C ASP A 251 -13.72 14.10 1.77
N THR A 252 -13.58 13.02 2.54
CA THR A 252 -14.00 12.94 3.94
C THR A 252 -12.83 12.50 4.83
N LEU A 253 -12.66 13.14 5.98
CA LEU A 253 -11.62 12.79 6.97
C LEU A 253 -12.25 12.53 8.34
N LEU A 254 -11.97 11.37 8.94
CA LEU A 254 -12.19 11.15 10.38
C LEU A 254 -10.87 11.43 11.13
N THR A 255 -10.91 12.40 12.03
CA THR A 255 -9.87 12.62 13.03
C THR A 255 -10.38 12.19 14.41
N GLY A 256 -9.47 11.86 15.33
CA GLY A 256 -9.84 11.49 16.68
C GLY A 256 -8.72 11.69 17.69
N THR A 257 -9.11 11.78 18.95
CA THR A 257 -8.20 11.84 20.11
C THR A 257 -8.70 10.90 21.20
N PHE A 258 -7.80 10.39 22.03
CA PHE A 258 -8.16 9.58 23.20
C PHE A 258 -7.39 9.99 24.45
N LEU A 259 -8.00 9.73 25.61
CA LEU A 259 -7.48 10.02 26.94
C LEU A 259 -7.89 8.88 27.89
N ARG A 260 -6.91 8.27 28.59
CA ARG A 260 -7.17 7.17 29.53
C ARG A 260 -6.88 7.60 30.97
N GLU A 261 -7.89 7.67 31.82
CA GLU A 261 -7.71 7.96 33.25
C GLU A 261 -7.98 6.68 34.06
N GLY A 262 -6.91 5.90 34.24
CA GLY A 262 -6.94 4.59 34.90
C GLY A 262 -7.73 3.55 34.11
N ASP A 263 -8.99 3.37 34.49
CA ASP A 263 -9.96 2.47 33.83
C ASP A 263 -11.00 3.24 33.00
N ASN A 264 -11.06 4.57 33.09
CA ASN A 264 -11.90 5.38 32.21
C ASN A 264 -11.14 5.63 30.90
N LEU A 265 -11.81 5.45 29.77
CA LEU A 265 -11.30 5.80 28.45
C LEU A 265 -12.28 6.74 27.76
N ARG A 266 -11.81 7.95 27.48
CA ARG A 266 -12.54 8.94 26.68
C ARG A 266 -11.98 8.98 25.27
N ILE A 267 -12.85 8.90 24.28
CA ILE A 267 -12.49 9.03 22.87
C ILE A 267 -13.36 10.13 22.26
N ALA A 268 -12.74 11.10 21.58
CA ALA A 268 -13.45 12.12 20.82
C ALA A 268 -13.14 11.95 19.33
N CYS A 269 -14.17 11.95 18.48
CA CYS A 269 -14.03 11.78 17.03
C CYS A 269 -14.74 12.92 16.30
N GLN A 270 -14.16 13.36 15.18
CA GLN A 270 -14.69 14.42 14.33
C GLN A 270 -14.60 13.99 12.86
N LEU A 271 -15.72 14.09 12.15
CA LEU A 271 -15.84 13.75 10.74
C LEU A 271 -16.01 15.05 9.94
N ILE A 272 -15.13 15.26 8.97
CA ILE A 272 -14.92 16.57 8.33
C ILE A 272 -15.02 16.41 6.81
N ASP A 273 -15.82 17.26 6.17
CA ASP A 273 -15.84 17.42 4.71
C ASP A 273 -14.63 18.26 4.29
N VAL A 274 -13.75 17.69 3.47
CA VAL A 274 -12.48 18.32 3.08
C VAL A 274 -12.70 19.52 2.15
N LYS A 275 -13.76 19.51 1.35
CA LYS A 275 -14.00 20.53 0.31
C LYS A 275 -14.52 21.84 0.91
N THR A 276 -15.27 21.75 1.99
CA THR A 276 -15.96 22.88 2.63
C THR A 276 -15.46 23.16 4.06
N GLU A 277 -14.51 22.35 4.53
CA GLU A 277 -13.94 22.33 5.90
C GLU A 277 -15.00 22.19 7.01
N ASN A 278 -16.22 21.81 6.65
CA ASN A 278 -17.33 21.67 7.59
C ASN A 278 -17.20 20.40 8.43
N LEU A 279 -17.48 20.55 9.72
CA LEU A 279 -17.69 19.43 10.64
C LEU A 279 -19.05 18.78 10.34
N LEU A 280 -19.02 17.64 9.62
CA LEU A 280 -20.21 16.85 9.32
C LEU A 280 -20.79 16.20 10.59
N TRP A 281 -19.93 15.71 11.47
CA TRP A 281 -20.32 15.07 12.72
C TRP A 281 -19.21 15.15 13.77
N LYS A 282 -19.61 15.20 15.04
CA LYS A 282 -18.71 15.10 16.20
C LYS A 282 -19.35 14.24 17.28
N GLY A 283 -18.56 13.36 17.88
CA GLY A 283 -18.96 12.56 19.02
C GLY A 283 -17.88 12.46 20.08
N ALA A 284 -18.30 12.17 21.30
CA ALA A 284 -17.43 11.72 22.37
C ALA A 284 -18.02 10.45 22.98
N PHE A 285 -17.15 9.50 23.30
CA PHE A 285 -17.47 8.22 23.90
C PHE A 285 -16.69 8.14 25.21
N ASP A 286 -17.40 8.15 26.33
CA ASP A 286 -16.85 7.94 27.67
C ASP A 286 -17.20 6.50 28.09
N LEU A 287 -16.21 5.62 28.09
CA LEU A 287 -16.38 4.18 28.35
C LEU A 287 -15.37 3.65 29.37
N LYS A 288 -15.59 2.42 29.84
CA LYS A 288 -14.60 1.68 30.62
C LYS A 288 -13.60 0.98 29.70
N TYR A 289 -12.36 0.83 30.14
CA TYR A 289 -11.30 0.21 29.35
C TYR A 289 -11.64 -1.26 29.02
N ASP A 290 -12.38 -1.94 29.88
CA ASP A 290 -12.91 -3.27 29.63
C ASP A 290 -13.95 -3.34 28.48
N LYS A 291 -14.47 -2.20 27.99
CA LYS A 291 -15.39 -2.09 26.84
C LYS A 291 -14.72 -1.61 25.56
N LEU A 292 -13.38 -1.62 25.48
CA LEU A 292 -12.60 -1.15 24.32
C LEU A 292 -13.07 -1.76 22.97
N LEU A 293 -13.59 -2.98 22.96
CA LEU A 293 -14.20 -3.63 21.78
C LEU A 293 -15.38 -2.84 21.18
N THR A 294 -16.20 -2.17 21.99
CA THR A 294 -17.41 -1.47 21.48
C THR A 294 -17.08 -0.16 20.77
N VAL A 295 -15.84 0.32 20.83
CA VAL A 295 -15.41 1.58 20.20
C VAL A 295 -15.56 1.52 18.69
N GLN A 296 -15.04 0.46 18.05
CA GLN A 296 -15.12 0.28 16.60
C GLN A 296 -16.58 0.26 16.10
N ASP A 297 -17.47 -0.43 16.80
CA ASP A 297 -18.91 -0.49 16.49
C ASP A 297 -19.54 0.89 16.57
N GLN A 298 -19.33 1.59 17.70
CA GLN A 298 -19.95 2.89 17.96
C GLN A 298 -19.45 3.95 16.98
N VAL A 299 -18.14 3.99 16.70
CA VAL A 299 -17.54 4.91 15.74
C VAL A 299 -18.05 4.61 14.31
N ALA A 300 -18.03 3.34 13.87
CA ALA A 300 -18.50 2.98 12.53
C ALA A 300 -20.00 3.28 12.34
N GLN A 301 -20.85 2.93 13.30
CA GLN A 301 -22.29 3.22 13.24
C GLN A 301 -22.58 4.74 13.22
N GLN A 302 -21.82 5.55 13.94
CA GLN A 302 -21.98 7.01 13.93
C GLN A 302 -21.51 7.63 12.61
N ILE A 303 -20.43 7.12 12.00
CA ILE A 303 -19.97 7.56 10.67
C ILE A 303 -21.00 7.23 9.58
N ILE A 304 -21.57 6.02 9.61
CA ILE A 304 -22.63 5.60 8.68
C ILE A 304 -23.85 6.53 8.78
N ARG A 305 -24.25 6.89 10.02
CA ARG A 305 -25.36 7.84 10.26
C ARG A 305 -25.01 9.27 9.85
N GLY A 306 -23.85 9.78 10.25
CA GLY A 306 -23.40 11.15 9.96
C GLY A 306 -23.07 11.42 8.49
N LEU A 307 -22.92 10.38 7.67
CA LEU A 307 -22.80 10.47 6.22
C LEU A 307 -24.12 10.15 5.49
N GLU A 308 -25.19 9.78 6.20
CA GLU A 308 -26.49 9.38 5.64
C GLU A 308 -26.41 8.19 4.64
N LEU A 309 -25.51 7.24 4.90
CA LEU A 309 -25.25 6.12 3.99
C LEU A 309 -26.37 5.06 4.03
N THR A 310 -26.70 4.50 2.88
CA THR A 310 -27.72 3.44 2.76
C THR A 310 -27.07 2.07 2.81
N LEU A 311 -27.27 1.34 3.91
CA LEU A 311 -26.83 -0.06 4.02
C LEU A 311 -27.83 -1.02 3.37
N SER A 312 -27.36 -1.92 2.52
CA SER A 312 -28.11 -3.12 2.17
C SER A 312 -28.26 -4.06 3.38
N ALA A 313 -29.23 -4.97 3.32
CA ALA A 313 -29.40 -6.01 4.35
C ALA A 313 -28.17 -6.92 4.53
N SER A 314 -27.29 -7.02 3.53
CA SER A 314 -26.04 -7.78 3.59
C SER A 314 -24.95 -7.01 4.34
N GLU A 315 -24.81 -5.71 4.07
CA GLU A 315 -23.85 -4.83 4.77
C GLU A 315 -24.26 -4.63 6.23
N ALA A 316 -25.53 -4.32 6.49
CA ALA A 316 -26.09 -4.29 7.85
C ALA A 316 -26.03 -5.66 8.56
N GLY A 317 -25.92 -6.75 7.79
CA GLY A 317 -25.69 -8.10 8.30
C GLY A 317 -24.28 -8.32 8.85
N ARG A 318 -23.26 -7.67 8.24
CA ARG A 318 -21.84 -7.76 8.59
C ARG A 318 -21.38 -6.66 9.56
N LEU A 319 -22.05 -5.51 9.56
CA LEU A 319 -21.83 -4.39 10.49
C LEU A 319 -22.51 -4.59 11.86
N LYS A 320 -22.76 -5.84 12.25
CA LYS A 320 -23.28 -6.18 13.58
C LYS A 320 -22.19 -6.01 14.64
N THR A 321 -22.65 -5.98 15.89
CA THR A 321 -21.78 -6.11 17.05
C THR A 321 -21.16 -7.50 17.10
N ASP A 322 -19.86 -7.54 17.36
CA ASP A 322 -19.09 -8.79 17.44
C ASP A 322 -19.54 -9.63 18.64
N GLU A 323 -19.27 -10.93 18.61
CA GLU A 323 -19.44 -11.76 19.81
C GLU A 323 -18.57 -11.23 20.97
N PRO A 324 -18.99 -11.38 22.24
CA PRO A 324 -18.19 -10.94 23.38
C PRO A 324 -16.78 -11.55 23.38
N VAL A 325 -15.77 -10.69 23.15
CA VAL A 325 -14.35 -11.02 23.25
C VAL A 325 -13.85 -10.65 24.67
N SER A 326 -12.95 -11.46 25.23
CA SER A 326 -12.24 -11.10 26.47
C SER A 326 -11.49 -9.77 26.29
N PRO A 327 -11.65 -8.76 27.17
CA PRO A 327 -11.03 -7.45 26.97
C PRO A 327 -9.51 -7.52 26.85
N LEU A 328 -8.86 -8.43 27.58
CA LEU A 328 -7.42 -8.69 27.50
C LEU A 328 -7.02 -9.36 26.17
N ALA A 329 -7.87 -10.21 25.59
CA ALA A 329 -7.63 -10.76 24.25
C ALA A 329 -7.70 -9.64 23.20
N TYR A 330 -8.71 -8.77 23.28
CA TYR A 330 -8.83 -7.63 22.38
C TYR A 330 -7.67 -6.63 22.54
N GLU A 331 -7.15 -6.43 23.75
CA GLU A 331 -5.93 -5.63 23.94
C GLU A 331 -4.71 -6.27 23.24
N TYR A 332 -4.51 -7.57 23.38
CA TYR A 332 -3.45 -8.30 22.67
C TYR A 332 -3.62 -8.29 21.15
N TYR A 333 -4.86 -8.37 20.64
CA TYR A 333 -5.17 -8.18 19.22
C TYR A 333 -4.68 -6.82 18.71
N LEU A 334 -5.12 -5.74 19.35
CA LEU A 334 -4.75 -4.38 18.99
C LEU A 334 -3.23 -4.15 19.08
N ARG A 335 -2.57 -4.61 20.16
CA ARG A 335 -1.10 -4.55 20.27
C ARG A 335 -0.41 -5.29 19.12
N GLY A 336 -0.96 -6.43 18.68
CA GLY A 336 -0.48 -7.17 17.53
C GLY A 336 -0.59 -6.41 16.20
N VAL A 337 -1.72 -5.74 15.97
CA VAL A 337 -1.95 -4.88 14.79
C VAL A 337 -0.98 -3.68 14.77
N ASP A 338 -0.80 -3.02 15.91
CA ASP A 338 0.17 -1.92 16.07
C ASP A 338 1.61 -2.36 15.74
N LEU A 339 2.07 -3.46 16.35
CA LEU A 339 3.40 -4.03 16.14
C LEU A 339 3.63 -4.46 14.69
N TYR A 340 2.64 -5.11 14.06
CA TYR A 340 2.70 -5.50 12.65
C TYR A 340 2.95 -4.27 11.76
N SER A 341 2.19 -3.18 11.97
CA SER A 341 2.37 -1.96 11.18
C SER A 341 3.75 -1.32 11.38
N LYS A 342 4.31 -1.42 12.59
CA LYS A 342 5.67 -0.96 12.93
C LYS A 342 6.79 -1.85 12.35
N GLY A 343 6.45 -2.95 11.67
CA GLY A 343 7.40 -3.90 11.08
C GLY A 343 7.84 -5.03 12.03
N ASP A 344 7.41 -5.01 13.30
CA ASP A 344 7.73 -6.06 14.28
C ASP A 344 6.74 -7.23 14.16
N ALA A 345 6.83 -7.94 13.03
CA ALA A 345 6.05 -9.15 12.78
C ALA A 345 6.32 -10.27 13.81
N PRO A 346 7.55 -10.49 14.34
CA PRO A 346 7.80 -11.46 15.41
C PRO A 346 7.04 -11.16 16.72
N MET A 347 7.03 -9.91 17.20
CA MET A 347 6.27 -9.54 18.39
C MET A 347 4.76 -9.47 18.09
N ALA A 348 4.36 -9.08 16.87
CA ALA A 348 2.96 -9.16 16.45
C ALA A 348 2.43 -10.59 16.55
N VAL A 349 3.13 -11.59 16.02
CA VAL A 349 2.80 -13.02 16.19
C VAL A 349 2.68 -13.39 17.67
N LYS A 350 3.58 -12.90 18.53
CA LYS A 350 3.56 -13.18 19.98
C LYS A 350 2.33 -12.59 20.69
N MET A 351 1.86 -11.40 20.30
CA MET A 351 0.63 -10.82 20.86
C MET A 351 -0.62 -11.47 20.27
N LEU A 352 -0.67 -11.69 18.95
CA LEU A 352 -1.81 -12.28 18.27
C LEU A 352 -2.06 -13.73 18.71
N LYS A 353 -1.01 -14.51 18.99
CA LYS A 353 -1.12 -15.83 19.65
C LYS A 353 -1.88 -15.75 20.98
N LYS A 354 -1.46 -14.86 21.89
CA LYS A 354 -2.16 -14.64 23.17
C LYS A 354 -3.62 -14.23 23.00
N SER A 355 -3.94 -13.43 21.97
CA SER A 355 -5.34 -13.13 21.64
C SER A 355 -6.10 -14.40 21.26
N THR A 356 -5.57 -15.21 20.34
CA THR A 356 -6.21 -16.46 19.91
C THR A 356 -6.28 -17.54 21.00
N GLU A 357 -5.37 -17.53 21.97
CA GLU A 357 -5.39 -18.39 23.16
C GLU A 357 -6.50 -17.97 24.15
N LEU A 358 -6.71 -16.66 24.33
CA LEU A 358 -7.71 -16.11 25.26
C LEU A 358 -9.11 -15.94 24.64
N ALA A 359 -9.22 -15.88 23.32
CA ALA A 359 -10.47 -15.82 22.57
C ALA A 359 -10.40 -16.67 21.27
N PRO A 360 -10.46 -18.01 21.36
CA PRO A 360 -10.35 -18.90 20.20
C PRO A 360 -11.46 -18.74 19.14
N HIS A 361 -12.54 -18.02 19.47
CA HIS A 361 -13.67 -17.68 18.60
C HIS A 361 -13.51 -16.36 17.83
N PHE A 362 -12.55 -15.50 18.18
CA PHE A 362 -12.42 -14.17 17.59
C PHE A 362 -11.66 -14.20 16.26
N ALA A 363 -12.37 -14.16 15.12
CA ALA A 363 -11.79 -14.44 13.81
C ALA A 363 -10.71 -13.44 13.38
N LEU A 364 -10.88 -12.14 13.66
CA LEU A 364 -9.90 -11.09 13.29
C LEU A 364 -8.51 -11.31 13.90
N SER A 365 -8.43 -11.96 15.07
CA SER A 365 -7.14 -12.35 15.67
C SER A 365 -6.46 -13.48 14.92
N TRP A 366 -7.21 -14.48 14.46
CA TRP A 366 -6.69 -15.54 13.59
C TRP A 366 -6.29 -14.97 12.21
N ALA A 367 -7.07 -14.05 11.65
CA ALA A 367 -6.78 -13.40 10.38
C ALA A 367 -5.47 -12.58 10.43
N ASN A 368 -5.29 -11.74 11.45
CA ASN A 368 -4.07 -10.98 11.62
C ASN A 368 -2.89 -11.85 12.08
N LEU A 369 -3.11 -12.94 12.83
CA LEU A 369 -2.06 -13.93 13.11
C LEU A 369 -1.55 -14.58 11.81
N GLY A 370 -2.44 -14.93 10.88
CA GLY A 370 -2.07 -15.42 9.56
C GLY A 370 -1.24 -14.41 8.76
N LYS A 371 -1.69 -13.16 8.71
CA LYS A 371 -0.98 -12.01 8.10
C LYS A 371 0.43 -11.82 8.68
N ALA A 372 0.57 -11.88 10.01
CA ALA A 372 1.86 -11.75 10.69
C ALA A 372 2.79 -12.94 10.45
N TYR A 373 2.25 -14.16 10.33
CA TYR A 373 3.01 -15.33 9.88
C TYR A 373 3.49 -15.20 8.43
N THR A 374 2.66 -14.72 7.50
CA THR A 374 3.07 -14.45 6.10
C THR A 374 4.23 -13.44 6.07
N ALA A 375 4.14 -12.34 6.83
CA ALA A 375 5.22 -11.36 6.90
C ALA A 375 6.54 -11.96 7.45
N ASN A 376 6.49 -12.74 8.54
CA ASN A 376 7.67 -13.47 9.03
C ASN A 376 8.24 -14.43 7.96
N ALA A 377 7.38 -15.12 7.22
CA ALA A 377 7.81 -16.04 6.16
C ALA A 377 8.56 -15.30 5.04
N SER A 378 8.08 -14.12 4.62
CA SER A 378 8.72 -13.31 3.58
C SER A 378 10.00 -12.63 4.05
N PHE A 379 10.02 -12.03 5.24
CA PHE A 379 11.21 -11.34 5.77
C PHE A 379 12.34 -12.29 6.21
N GLN A 380 12.08 -13.57 6.43
CA GLN A 380 13.09 -14.60 6.74
C GLN A 380 13.36 -15.55 5.56
N PHE A 381 13.18 -15.07 4.32
CA PHE A 381 13.48 -15.80 3.08
C PHE A 381 12.81 -17.17 2.93
N GLY A 382 11.52 -17.28 3.28
CA GLY A 382 10.66 -18.37 2.83
C GLY A 382 10.39 -19.47 3.85
N GLY A 383 10.26 -19.14 5.14
CA GLY A 383 9.90 -20.12 6.17
C GLY A 383 8.60 -20.90 5.83
N VAL A 384 8.74 -22.08 5.22
CA VAL A 384 7.61 -22.91 4.74
C VAL A 384 6.64 -23.27 5.87
N GLU A 385 7.19 -23.48 7.07
CA GLU A 385 6.40 -23.70 8.28
C GLU A 385 5.60 -22.45 8.70
N HIS A 386 6.15 -21.24 8.53
CA HIS A 386 5.39 -20.00 8.75
C HIS A 386 4.26 -19.85 7.73
N TYR A 387 4.48 -20.18 6.44
CA TYR A 387 3.39 -20.24 5.45
C TYR A 387 2.32 -21.30 5.79
N ARG A 388 2.72 -22.44 6.35
CA ARG A 388 1.78 -23.47 6.83
C ARG A 388 0.97 -22.98 8.03
N MET A 389 1.61 -22.31 8.99
CA MET A 389 0.93 -21.67 10.13
C MET A 389 0.02 -20.53 9.69
N ALA A 390 0.41 -19.74 8.67
CA ALA A 390 -0.40 -18.69 8.08
C ALA A 390 -1.69 -19.25 7.46
N GLN A 391 -1.56 -20.26 6.59
CA GLN A 391 -2.70 -20.92 5.96
C GLN A 391 -3.67 -21.49 7.01
N ALA A 392 -3.16 -22.18 8.04
CA ALA A 392 -3.99 -22.73 9.11
C ALA A 392 -4.72 -21.63 9.94
N ALA A 393 -4.09 -20.47 10.14
CA ALA A 393 -4.71 -19.34 10.83
C ALA A 393 -5.80 -18.68 9.97
N PHE A 394 -5.58 -18.52 8.65
CA PHE A 394 -6.62 -18.03 7.72
C PHE A 394 -7.80 -19.01 7.59
N GLU A 395 -7.53 -20.31 7.51
CA GLU A 395 -8.57 -21.36 7.50
C GLU A 395 -9.36 -21.35 8.82
N LYS A 396 -8.71 -21.14 9.97
CA LYS A 396 -9.38 -20.99 11.26
C LYS A 396 -10.24 -19.72 11.32
N ALA A 397 -9.77 -18.58 10.81
CA ALA A 397 -10.55 -17.34 10.71
C ALA A 397 -11.81 -17.53 9.84
N LEU A 398 -11.67 -18.08 8.64
CA LEU A 398 -12.81 -18.35 7.75
C LEU A 398 -13.75 -19.46 8.26
N SER A 399 -13.30 -20.33 9.18
CA SER A 399 -14.20 -21.28 9.86
C SER A 399 -15.09 -20.64 10.94
N LEU A 400 -14.70 -19.45 11.43
CA LEU A 400 -15.43 -18.68 12.43
C LEU A 400 -16.34 -17.65 11.76
N GLU A 401 -15.78 -16.88 10.81
CA GLU A 401 -16.49 -15.89 10.01
C GLU A 401 -16.31 -16.20 8.51
N PRO A 402 -17.12 -17.11 7.94
CA PRO A 402 -16.99 -17.53 6.53
C PRO A 402 -17.17 -16.40 5.52
N ASP A 403 -17.71 -15.26 5.97
CA ASP A 403 -18.01 -14.11 5.13
C ASP A 403 -17.06 -12.92 5.30
N GLU A 404 -16.03 -13.05 6.13
CA GLU A 404 -15.03 -12.01 6.37
C GLU A 404 -14.22 -11.72 5.08
N MET A 405 -13.92 -10.44 4.82
CA MET A 405 -13.33 -9.95 3.57
C MET A 405 -11.80 -9.86 3.62
N ILE A 406 -11.21 -9.33 4.70
CA ILE A 406 -9.76 -9.07 4.77
C ILE A 406 -8.94 -10.37 4.82
N THR A 407 -9.48 -11.39 5.46
CA THR A 407 -8.94 -12.75 5.56
C THR A 407 -8.86 -13.41 4.18
N ARG A 408 -9.89 -13.25 3.33
CA ARG A 408 -9.86 -13.74 1.96
C ARG A 408 -8.78 -13.05 1.12
N ILE A 409 -8.58 -11.75 1.33
CA ILE A 409 -7.52 -10.96 0.68
C ILE A 409 -6.14 -11.47 1.12
N TYR A 410 -5.87 -11.54 2.44
CA TYR A 410 -4.58 -11.99 2.97
C TYR A 410 -4.26 -13.46 2.64
N MET A 411 -5.26 -14.34 2.64
CA MET A 411 -5.09 -15.75 2.26
C MET A 411 -4.85 -15.91 0.75
N ALA A 412 -5.47 -15.08 -0.09
CA ALA A 412 -5.23 -15.08 -1.55
C ALA A 412 -3.88 -14.48 -1.93
N ASN A 413 -3.43 -13.44 -1.22
CA ASN A 413 -2.10 -12.88 -1.32
C ASN A 413 -1.04 -13.96 -1.01
N MET A 414 -1.15 -14.61 0.17
CA MET A 414 -0.32 -15.76 0.55
C MET A 414 -0.38 -16.92 -0.46
N PHE A 415 -1.55 -17.23 -1.04
CA PHE A 415 -1.63 -18.23 -2.11
C PHE A 415 -0.94 -17.80 -3.40
N THR A 416 -0.86 -16.51 -3.70
CA THR A 416 -0.15 -15.99 -4.87
C THR A 416 1.36 -16.01 -4.64
N ASP A 417 1.84 -15.52 -3.49
CA ASP A 417 3.26 -15.59 -3.09
C ASP A 417 3.81 -17.02 -3.08
N THR A 418 2.94 -18.00 -2.75
CA THR A 418 3.26 -19.43 -2.76
C THR A 418 2.83 -20.15 -4.06
N GLY A 419 2.59 -19.42 -5.15
CA GLY A 419 2.44 -19.98 -6.50
C GLY A 419 1.17 -20.83 -6.77
N ARG A 420 0.18 -20.72 -5.88
CA ARG A 420 -1.09 -21.46 -5.86
C ARG A 420 -2.27 -20.58 -6.28
N VAL A 421 -2.09 -19.80 -7.35
CA VAL A 421 -3.05 -18.78 -7.84
C VAL A 421 -4.43 -19.31 -8.19
N GLU A 422 -4.52 -20.59 -8.53
CA GLU A 422 -5.77 -21.34 -8.69
C GLU A 422 -6.66 -21.26 -7.43
N LYS A 423 -6.05 -21.17 -6.24
CA LYS A 423 -6.76 -20.97 -4.96
C LYS A 423 -6.99 -19.50 -4.60
N ALA A 424 -6.18 -18.58 -5.12
CA ALA A 424 -6.29 -17.15 -4.84
C ALA A 424 -7.50 -16.52 -5.54
N VAL A 425 -7.70 -16.81 -6.84
CA VAL A 425 -8.75 -16.18 -7.65
C VAL A 425 -10.17 -16.43 -7.11
N PRO A 426 -10.58 -17.64 -6.67
CA PRO A 426 -11.89 -17.85 -6.06
C PRO A 426 -12.15 -17.00 -4.81
N LEU A 427 -11.16 -16.87 -3.91
CA LEU A 427 -11.27 -16.08 -2.68
C LEU A 427 -11.48 -14.59 -2.99
N LEU A 428 -10.71 -14.05 -3.93
CA LEU A 428 -10.79 -12.65 -4.35
C LEU A 428 -12.09 -12.35 -5.10
N ARG A 429 -12.53 -13.24 -6.00
CA ARG A 429 -13.83 -13.13 -6.67
C ARG A 429 -15.02 -13.28 -5.72
N GLN A 430 -14.85 -13.95 -4.57
CA GLN A 430 -15.84 -13.94 -3.49
C GLN A 430 -15.77 -12.62 -2.68
N ALA A 431 -14.58 -12.09 -2.40
CA ALA A 431 -14.40 -10.80 -1.72
C ALA A 431 -14.99 -9.62 -2.52
N LEU A 432 -14.87 -9.59 -3.85
CA LEU A 432 -15.50 -8.58 -4.71
C LEU A 432 -17.05 -8.54 -4.59
N LYS A 433 -17.69 -9.64 -4.17
CA LYS A 433 -19.15 -9.66 -3.91
C LYS A 433 -19.52 -8.98 -2.59
N THR A 434 -18.53 -8.71 -1.73
CA THR A 434 -18.71 -7.97 -0.48
C THR A 434 -18.52 -6.48 -0.71
N ASN A 435 -17.41 -6.05 -1.32
CA ASN A 435 -17.23 -4.67 -1.77
C ASN A 435 -16.55 -4.62 -3.17
N PRO A 436 -17.27 -4.25 -4.25
CA PRO A 436 -16.73 -4.16 -5.61
C PRO A 436 -15.97 -2.85 -5.89
N ASN A 437 -15.76 -2.01 -4.88
CA ASN A 437 -14.97 -0.77 -4.95
C ASN A 437 -13.69 -0.84 -4.08
N GLN A 438 -13.37 -2.00 -3.48
CA GLN A 438 -12.19 -2.19 -2.63
C GLN A 438 -10.93 -2.41 -3.48
N ALA A 439 -10.10 -1.36 -3.59
CA ALA A 439 -8.92 -1.32 -4.46
C ALA A 439 -7.94 -2.50 -4.27
N GLU A 440 -7.74 -2.96 -3.03
CA GLU A 440 -6.80 -4.05 -2.73
C GLU A 440 -7.19 -5.38 -3.38
N ILE A 441 -8.49 -5.68 -3.52
CA ILE A 441 -8.95 -6.93 -4.14
C ILE A 441 -8.59 -6.95 -5.63
N HIS A 442 -8.73 -5.80 -6.31
CA HIS A 442 -8.32 -5.65 -7.71
C HIS A 442 -6.79 -5.73 -7.86
N TRP A 443 -6.00 -5.21 -6.91
CA TRP A 443 -4.55 -5.38 -6.93
C TRP A 443 -4.14 -6.85 -6.80
N GLU A 444 -4.75 -7.60 -5.87
CA GLU A 444 -4.47 -9.04 -5.70
C GLU A 444 -4.94 -9.88 -6.89
N LEU A 445 -6.07 -9.55 -7.52
CA LEU A 445 -6.49 -10.19 -8.78
C LEU A 445 -5.49 -9.90 -9.90
N GLY A 446 -5.03 -8.65 -9.97
CA GLY A 446 -3.94 -8.23 -10.86
C GLY A 446 -2.68 -9.07 -10.66
N TYR A 447 -2.28 -9.30 -9.41
CA TYR A 447 -1.13 -10.10 -9.02
C TYR A 447 -1.30 -11.59 -9.40
N ALA A 448 -2.42 -12.23 -9.01
CA ALA A 448 -2.69 -13.63 -9.29
C ALA A 448 -2.82 -13.93 -10.80
N TYR A 449 -3.51 -13.06 -11.56
CA TYR A 449 -3.62 -13.16 -13.01
C TYR A 449 -2.25 -13.03 -13.71
N ARG A 450 -1.32 -12.26 -13.13
CA ARG A 450 0.04 -12.08 -13.67
C ARG A 450 0.85 -13.37 -13.65
N PHE A 451 0.83 -14.07 -12.52
CA PHE A 451 1.50 -15.37 -12.32
C PHE A 451 0.99 -16.45 -13.28
N ALA A 452 -0.30 -16.41 -13.61
CA ALA A 452 -0.93 -17.33 -14.56
C ALA A 452 -0.80 -16.91 -16.04
N GLY A 453 -0.19 -15.76 -16.36
CA GLY A 453 -0.05 -15.27 -17.73
C GLY A 453 -1.29 -14.61 -18.34
N MET A 454 -2.31 -14.31 -17.54
CA MET A 454 -3.47 -13.52 -17.95
C MET A 454 -3.11 -12.02 -17.88
N LEU A 455 -2.13 -11.62 -18.68
CA LEU A 455 -1.45 -10.32 -18.55
C LEU A 455 -2.34 -9.10 -18.93
N PRO A 456 -3.19 -9.15 -19.97
CA PRO A 456 -4.16 -8.08 -20.25
C PRO A 456 -5.24 -7.94 -19.15
N GLU A 457 -5.56 -9.02 -18.45
CA GLU A 457 -6.49 -9.03 -17.32
C GLU A 457 -5.78 -8.44 -16.09
N SER A 458 -4.55 -8.88 -15.84
CA SER A 458 -3.67 -8.37 -14.79
C SER A 458 -3.50 -6.85 -14.86
N ALA A 459 -3.19 -6.32 -16.05
CA ALA A 459 -3.06 -4.89 -16.26
C ALA A 459 -4.37 -4.12 -15.99
N ARG A 460 -5.52 -4.64 -16.44
CA ARG A 460 -6.83 -3.99 -16.24
C ARG A 460 -7.26 -3.94 -14.77
N GLU A 461 -7.07 -5.03 -14.01
CA GLU A 461 -7.37 -5.05 -12.58
C GLU A 461 -6.43 -4.10 -11.81
N CYS A 462 -5.14 -4.07 -12.15
CA CYS A 462 -4.17 -3.13 -11.58
C CYS A 462 -4.46 -1.65 -11.92
N GLU A 463 -4.92 -1.36 -13.15
CA GLU A 463 -5.37 -0.02 -13.55
C GLU A 463 -6.63 0.41 -12.76
N LEU A 464 -7.60 -0.49 -12.57
CA LEU A 464 -8.80 -0.22 -11.77
C LEU A 464 -8.48 -0.03 -10.29
N ALA A 465 -7.58 -0.85 -9.73
CA ALA A 465 -7.09 -0.69 -8.36
C ALA A 465 -6.52 0.73 -8.15
N ARG A 466 -5.64 1.20 -9.05
CA ARG A 466 -5.04 2.55 -9.00
C ARG A 466 -6.03 3.70 -9.27
N GLN A 467 -7.21 3.43 -9.86
CA GLN A 467 -8.30 4.41 -9.99
C GLN A 467 -9.10 4.55 -8.70
N LEU A 468 -9.38 3.44 -8.02
CA LEU A 468 -10.09 3.40 -6.73
C LEU A 468 -9.23 3.98 -5.60
N ASP A 469 -7.97 3.56 -5.53
CA ASP A 469 -6.97 4.13 -4.63
C ASP A 469 -5.61 4.30 -5.34
N PRO A 470 -5.22 5.54 -5.69
CA PRO A 470 -3.88 5.83 -6.20
C PRO A 470 -2.73 5.51 -5.23
N GLY A 471 -3.03 5.22 -3.96
CA GLY A 471 -2.13 4.70 -2.94
C GLY A 471 -2.27 3.19 -2.67
N VAL A 472 -3.05 2.45 -3.48
CA VAL A 472 -3.09 0.98 -3.38
C VAL A 472 -1.70 0.41 -3.65
N LYS A 473 -1.15 -0.33 -2.68
CA LYS A 473 0.12 -1.08 -2.72
C LYS A 473 1.08 -0.52 -3.79
N ILE A 474 1.62 0.67 -3.48
CA ILE A 474 2.29 1.58 -4.44
C ILE A 474 3.41 0.89 -5.24
N ASN A 475 4.02 -0.13 -4.65
CA ASN A 475 5.10 -0.91 -5.23
C ASN A 475 4.61 -2.27 -5.79
N THR A 476 5.33 -2.77 -6.80
CA THR A 476 5.27 -4.13 -7.38
C THR A 476 4.19 -4.42 -8.45
N SER A 477 3.07 -5.10 -8.15
CA SER A 477 2.39 -5.96 -9.14
C SER A 477 1.80 -5.27 -10.38
N ALA A 478 1.35 -4.02 -10.28
CA ALA A 478 0.86 -3.24 -11.41
C ALA A 478 1.94 -2.93 -12.45
N LEU A 479 3.20 -2.85 -12.00
CA LEU A 479 4.36 -2.52 -12.83
C LEU A 479 4.71 -3.74 -13.71
N ASN A 480 4.88 -4.90 -13.08
CA ASN A 480 5.30 -6.14 -13.73
C ASN A 480 4.33 -6.58 -14.85
N ALA A 481 3.04 -6.24 -14.76
CA ALA A 481 2.08 -6.50 -15.84
C ALA A 481 2.45 -5.79 -17.16
N TYR A 482 2.84 -4.51 -17.10
CA TYR A 482 3.29 -3.78 -18.30
C TYR A 482 4.63 -4.32 -18.82
N LEU A 483 5.56 -4.68 -17.92
CA LEU A 483 6.85 -5.28 -18.25
C LEU A 483 6.66 -6.56 -19.09
N TYR A 484 5.77 -7.46 -18.66
CA TYR A 484 5.52 -8.75 -19.31
C TYR A 484 4.61 -8.67 -20.55
N LEU A 485 3.91 -7.55 -20.72
CA LEU A 485 3.23 -7.17 -21.98
C LEU A 485 4.17 -6.49 -23.00
N GLY A 486 5.47 -6.32 -22.68
CA GLY A 486 6.41 -5.59 -23.53
C GLY A 486 6.22 -4.07 -23.56
N GLN A 487 5.38 -3.51 -22.68
CA GLN A 487 5.00 -2.10 -22.65
C GLN A 487 6.00 -1.27 -21.83
N TYR A 488 7.29 -1.37 -22.17
CA TYR A 488 8.41 -0.89 -21.34
C TYR A 488 8.35 0.61 -20.99
N ASP A 489 7.86 1.47 -21.90
CA ASP A 489 7.68 2.89 -21.60
C ASP A 489 6.53 3.15 -20.60
N ARG A 490 5.41 2.43 -20.71
CA ARG A 490 4.31 2.52 -19.72
C ARG A 490 4.77 1.98 -18.36
N PHE A 491 5.55 0.90 -18.36
CA PHE A 491 6.20 0.35 -17.17
C PHE A 491 7.07 1.41 -16.47
N LEU A 492 8.08 1.96 -17.17
CA LEU A 492 8.99 2.96 -16.60
C LEU A 492 8.26 4.24 -16.15
N GLN A 493 7.22 4.67 -16.86
CA GLN A 493 6.36 5.80 -16.46
C GLN A 493 5.46 5.50 -15.25
N SER A 494 5.16 4.23 -14.98
CA SER A 494 4.31 3.80 -13.86
C SER A 494 5.06 3.62 -12.53
N LEU A 495 6.39 3.53 -12.58
CA LEU A 495 7.30 3.54 -11.44
C LEU A 495 7.26 4.90 -10.71
N PRO A 496 7.50 4.94 -9.39
CA PRO A 496 7.82 6.17 -8.69
C PRO A 496 9.00 6.93 -9.32
N LYS A 497 8.95 8.27 -9.23
CA LYS A 497 10.00 9.19 -9.68
C LYS A 497 10.91 9.72 -8.55
N THR A 498 10.54 9.46 -7.30
CA THR A 498 11.14 10.05 -6.08
C THR A 498 11.17 9.03 -4.93
N ASP A 499 10.97 7.75 -5.24
CA ASP A 499 11.21 6.63 -4.33
C ASP A 499 12.25 5.77 -5.04
N ASP A 500 13.48 5.89 -4.58
CA ASP A 500 14.63 5.14 -5.06
C ASP A 500 14.94 3.98 -4.11
N GLY A 501 13.91 3.38 -3.48
CA GLY A 501 14.07 2.13 -2.74
C GLY A 501 14.65 1.02 -3.62
N PRO A 502 15.43 0.08 -3.07
CA PRO A 502 16.23 -0.90 -3.84
C PRO A 502 15.39 -1.73 -4.80
N PHE A 503 14.16 -2.08 -4.43
CA PHE A 503 13.22 -2.78 -5.28
C PHE A 503 12.79 -1.95 -6.51
N ILE A 504 12.58 -0.64 -6.37
CA ILE A 504 12.22 0.25 -7.48
C ILE A 504 13.42 0.47 -8.40
N ALA A 505 14.62 0.65 -7.85
CA ALA A 505 15.86 0.72 -8.62
C ALA A 505 16.07 -0.55 -9.46
N PHE A 506 15.97 -1.74 -8.86
CA PHE A 506 16.05 -3.03 -9.56
C PHE A 506 15.05 -3.16 -10.72
N TYR A 507 13.78 -2.82 -10.51
CA TYR A 507 12.78 -2.88 -11.56
C TYR A 507 12.98 -1.79 -12.64
N ARG A 508 13.50 -0.60 -12.29
CA ARG A 508 13.93 0.41 -13.28
C ARG A 508 15.07 -0.13 -14.16
N GLY A 509 16.04 -0.80 -13.55
CA GLY A 509 17.14 -1.48 -14.26
C GLY A 509 16.64 -2.50 -15.28
N PHE A 510 15.68 -3.34 -14.89
CA PHE A 510 15.02 -4.26 -15.82
C PHE A 510 14.35 -3.55 -17.00
N GLY A 511 13.60 -2.47 -16.76
CA GLY A 511 12.92 -1.72 -17.83
C GLY A 511 13.87 -1.14 -18.87
N GLU A 512 15.00 -0.59 -18.42
CA GLU A 512 16.05 -0.09 -19.29
C GLU A 512 16.80 -1.22 -20.01
N TYR A 513 16.99 -2.38 -19.37
CA TYR A 513 17.58 -3.57 -20.00
C TYR A 513 16.74 -4.05 -21.19
N TYR A 514 15.42 -4.15 -21.03
CA TYR A 514 14.52 -4.53 -22.13
C TYR A 514 14.52 -3.51 -23.28
N LYS A 515 14.67 -2.21 -22.97
CA LYS A 515 14.87 -1.14 -23.95
C LYS A 515 16.28 -1.11 -24.56
N LYS A 516 17.17 -2.03 -24.17
CA LYS A 516 18.59 -2.12 -24.56
C LYS A 516 19.45 -0.92 -24.14
N ASN A 517 18.98 -0.12 -23.18
CA ASN A 517 19.72 0.96 -22.54
C ASN A 517 20.68 0.39 -21.46
N LEU A 518 21.59 -0.51 -21.87
CA LEU A 518 22.34 -1.37 -20.95
C LEU A 518 23.14 -0.58 -19.90
N GLN A 519 23.77 0.53 -20.27
CA GLN A 519 24.51 1.37 -19.31
C GLN A 519 23.62 1.93 -18.19
N GLN A 520 22.37 2.31 -18.53
CA GLN A 520 21.41 2.81 -17.54
C GLN A 520 20.80 1.65 -16.73
N ALA A 521 20.67 0.46 -17.31
CA ALA A 521 20.27 -0.75 -16.60
C ALA A 521 21.29 -1.13 -15.52
N GLU A 522 22.57 -1.17 -15.89
CA GLU A 522 23.74 -1.40 -15.03
C GLU A 522 23.73 -0.45 -13.82
N THR A 523 23.65 0.86 -14.05
CA THR A 523 23.60 1.87 -12.96
C THR A 523 22.43 1.66 -12.00
N ASN A 524 21.25 1.30 -12.51
CA ASN A 524 20.08 1.05 -11.66
C ASN A 524 20.19 -0.26 -10.86
N PHE A 525 20.81 -1.29 -11.44
CA PHE A 525 21.07 -2.56 -10.75
C PHE A 525 22.16 -2.43 -9.68
N ASP A 526 23.23 -1.70 -9.95
CA ASP A 526 24.26 -1.41 -8.95
C ASP A 526 23.71 -0.55 -7.82
N HIS A 527 22.94 0.49 -8.14
CA HIS A 527 22.29 1.32 -7.12
C HIS A 527 21.35 0.51 -6.21
N ALA A 528 20.57 -0.42 -6.77
CA ALA A 528 19.75 -1.34 -5.96
C ALA A 528 20.58 -2.14 -4.93
N PHE A 529 21.79 -2.56 -5.31
CA PHE A 529 22.72 -3.31 -4.46
C PHE A 529 23.48 -2.43 -3.46
N GLU A 530 23.76 -1.17 -3.79
CA GLU A 530 24.32 -0.17 -2.86
C GLU A 530 23.34 0.20 -1.73
N LEU A 531 22.04 0.20 -2.04
CA LEU A 531 20.95 0.52 -1.12
C LEU A 531 20.67 -0.61 -0.12
N ASP A 532 20.56 -1.85 -0.61
CA ASP A 532 20.38 -3.04 0.23
C ASP A 532 21.01 -4.29 -0.43
N PRO A 533 22.27 -4.65 -0.09
CA PRO A 533 22.93 -5.84 -0.61
C PRO A 533 22.43 -7.14 0.04
N SER A 534 21.47 -7.08 0.97
CA SER A 534 20.81 -8.25 1.56
C SER A 534 19.49 -8.61 0.86
N LEU A 535 18.95 -7.71 0.05
CA LEU A 535 17.73 -7.94 -0.72
C LEU A 535 17.99 -8.86 -1.91
N LEU A 536 17.26 -9.99 -1.98
CA LEU A 536 17.32 -10.97 -3.08
C LEU A 536 17.23 -10.29 -4.47
N GLN A 537 16.31 -9.35 -4.66
CA GLN A 537 16.17 -8.61 -5.90
C GLN A 537 17.42 -7.77 -6.25
N ALA A 538 18.07 -7.17 -5.26
CA ALA A 538 19.27 -6.37 -5.46
C ALA A 538 20.49 -7.23 -5.83
N GLU A 539 20.67 -8.39 -5.18
CA GLU A 539 21.70 -9.37 -5.57
C GLU A 539 21.48 -9.91 -6.99
N ILE A 540 20.23 -10.20 -7.37
CA ILE A 540 19.88 -10.59 -8.75
C ILE A 540 20.23 -9.45 -9.72
N GLY A 541 19.92 -8.21 -9.36
CA GLY A 541 20.34 -7.02 -10.11
C GLY A 541 21.86 -6.99 -10.31
N LYS A 542 22.64 -7.20 -9.26
CA LYS A 542 24.11 -7.19 -9.35
C LYS A 542 24.66 -8.30 -10.25
N ALA A 543 23.99 -9.46 -10.33
CA ALA A 543 24.32 -10.48 -11.32
C ALA A 543 24.05 -10.03 -12.78
N PHE A 544 22.94 -9.33 -13.04
CA PHE A 544 22.71 -8.70 -14.36
C PHE A 544 23.74 -7.62 -14.70
N SER A 545 24.14 -6.81 -13.72
CA SER A 545 25.18 -5.79 -13.88
C SER A 545 26.52 -6.41 -14.29
N PHE A 546 26.99 -7.45 -13.58
CA PHE A 546 28.18 -8.20 -14.00
C PHE A 546 28.01 -8.84 -15.38
N GLY A 547 26.82 -9.31 -15.75
CA GLY A 547 26.53 -9.81 -17.11
C GLY A 547 26.63 -8.74 -18.20
N ILE A 548 26.24 -7.48 -17.92
CA ILE A 548 26.43 -6.34 -18.84
C ILE A 548 27.93 -6.03 -18.99
N GLN A 549 28.67 -6.08 -17.89
CA GLN A 549 30.13 -5.88 -17.83
C GLN A 549 30.93 -7.07 -18.41
N GLN A 550 30.26 -8.16 -18.82
CA GLN A 550 30.84 -9.44 -19.28
C GLN A 550 31.68 -10.17 -18.21
N GLU A 551 31.52 -9.81 -16.94
CA GLU A 551 32.15 -10.47 -15.79
C GLU A 551 31.38 -11.73 -15.35
N ASN A 552 31.16 -12.64 -16.30
CA ASN A 552 30.28 -13.80 -16.15
C ASN A 552 30.64 -14.72 -14.98
N ASP A 553 31.92 -14.80 -14.59
CA ASP A 553 32.38 -15.55 -13.41
C ASP A 553 31.84 -14.94 -12.10
N LYS A 554 31.82 -13.60 -12.00
CA LYS A 554 31.27 -12.89 -10.82
C LYS A 554 29.76 -13.01 -10.78
N ALA A 555 29.08 -12.89 -11.92
CA ALA A 555 27.64 -13.12 -12.04
C ALA A 555 27.28 -14.55 -11.59
N SER A 556 28.00 -15.56 -12.09
CA SER A 556 27.82 -16.97 -11.70
C SER A 556 28.05 -17.19 -10.21
N ALA A 557 29.06 -16.56 -9.60
CA ALA A 557 29.33 -16.66 -8.18
C ALA A 557 28.18 -16.10 -7.31
N ILE A 558 27.60 -14.95 -7.69
CA ILE A 558 26.41 -14.41 -7.01
C ILE A 558 25.20 -15.33 -7.20
N LEU A 559 24.94 -15.81 -8.42
CA LEU A 559 23.76 -16.65 -8.68
C LEU A 559 23.81 -17.99 -7.93
N HIS A 560 24.97 -18.64 -7.83
CA HIS A 560 25.12 -19.85 -7.01
C HIS A 560 24.93 -19.56 -5.50
N SER A 561 25.42 -18.42 -5.01
CA SER A 561 25.17 -17.96 -3.63
C SER A 561 23.68 -17.75 -3.38
N LEU A 562 22.98 -17.12 -4.32
CA LEU A 562 21.54 -16.90 -4.26
C LEU A 562 20.74 -18.20 -4.25
N GLU A 563 21.07 -19.16 -5.11
CA GLU A 563 20.42 -20.47 -5.10
C GLU A 563 20.64 -21.22 -3.78
N ALA A 564 21.84 -21.14 -3.20
CA ALA A 564 22.11 -21.70 -1.88
C ALA A 564 21.23 -21.07 -0.79
N LYS A 565 21.12 -19.73 -0.75
CA LYS A 565 20.23 -19.02 0.19
C LYS A 565 18.75 -19.41 -0.01
N VAL A 566 18.30 -19.47 -1.27
CA VAL A 566 16.93 -19.87 -1.65
C VAL A 566 16.59 -21.26 -1.11
N VAL A 567 17.51 -22.22 -1.24
CA VAL A 567 17.32 -23.59 -0.72
C VAL A 567 17.43 -23.65 0.81
N GLU A 568 18.37 -22.93 1.41
CA GLU A 568 18.61 -22.92 2.86
C GLU A 568 17.44 -22.33 3.65
N HIS A 569 16.89 -21.21 3.19
CA HIS A 569 15.82 -20.49 3.90
C HIS A 569 14.41 -20.93 3.46
N GLY A 570 14.32 -21.57 2.28
CA GLY A 570 13.07 -22.12 1.73
C GLY A 570 12.29 -21.14 0.85
N VAL A 571 12.94 -20.19 0.16
CA VAL A 571 12.29 -19.15 -0.66
C VAL A 571 11.31 -19.78 -1.65
N VAL A 572 10.03 -19.44 -1.50
CA VAL A 572 8.91 -19.95 -2.31
C VAL A 572 8.45 -19.01 -3.43
N ASP A 573 9.03 -17.80 -3.55
CA ASP A 573 8.70 -16.84 -4.62
C ASP A 573 9.16 -17.36 -5.99
N PRO A 574 8.24 -17.80 -6.87
CA PRO A 574 8.61 -18.39 -8.15
C PRO A 574 8.90 -17.33 -9.22
N GLU A 575 8.54 -16.06 -9.00
CA GLU A 575 8.88 -14.93 -9.87
C GLU A 575 10.33 -14.47 -9.63
N ALA A 576 10.79 -14.39 -8.37
CA ALA A 576 12.20 -14.13 -8.07
C ALA A 576 13.11 -15.25 -8.61
N ILE A 577 12.69 -16.52 -8.46
CA ILE A 577 13.39 -17.66 -9.07
C ILE A 577 13.45 -17.52 -10.60
N TYR A 578 12.39 -17.03 -11.26
CA TYR A 578 12.44 -16.72 -12.69
C TYR A 578 13.51 -15.67 -13.04
N LYS A 579 13.71 -14.64 -12.19
CA LYS A 579 14.75 -13.63 -12.41
C LYS A 579 16.17 -14.20 -12.34
N ILE A 580 16.41 -15.19 -11.48
CA ILE A 580 17.67 -15.96 -11.42
C ILE A 580 17.87 -16.75 -12.73
N ALA A 581 16.82 -17.40 -13.25
CA ALA A 581 16.89 -18.10 -14.54
C ALA A 581 17.21 -17.15 -15.72
N GLN A 582 16.62 -15.96 -15.74
CA GLN A 582 16.92 -14.92 -16.72
C GLN A 582 18.39 -14.46 -16.64
N ALA A 583 18.93 -14.24 -15.43
CA ALA A 583 20.32 -13.84 -15.24
C ALA A 583 21.29 -14.90 -15.79
N TYR A 584 21.10 -16.17 -15.43
CA TYR A 584 21.87 -17.30 -15.99
C TYR A 584 21.80 -17.36 -17.52
N ALA A 585 20.61 -17.14 -18.11
CA ALA A 585 20.43 -17.15 -19.56
C ALA A 585 21.18 -16.02 -20.27
N THR A 586 21.33 -14.85 -19.63
CA THR A 586 22.09 -13.70 -20.18
C THR A 586 23.60 -13.87 -20.12
N ILE A 587 24.14 -14.58 -19.12
CA ILE A 587 25.59 -14.88 -19.02
C ILE A 587 26.00 -16.16 -19.76
N GLY A 588 25.03 -16.91 -20.31
CA GLY A 588 25.26 -18.07 -21.18
C GLY A 588 25.24 -19.44 -20.49
N ASP A 589 25.04 -19.51 -19.17
CA ASP A 589 24.83 -20.80 -18.48
C ASP A 589 23.40 -21.31 -18.73
N LYS A 590 23.25 -21.98 -19.86
CA LYS A 590 21.99 -22.62 -20.26
C LYS A 590 21.53 -23.69 -19.29
N ALA A 591 22.47 -24.41 -18.64
CA ALA A 591 22.14 -25.56 -17.81
C ALA A 591 21.48 -25.10 -16.50
N SER A 592 22.06 -24.10 -15.82
CA SER A 592 21.42 -23.48 -14.66
C SER A 592 20.17 -22.72 -15.06
N ALA A 593 20.17 -21.98 -16.18
CA ALA A 593 18.98 -21.25 -16.63
C ALA A 593 17.76 -22.18 -16.83
N LEU A 594 17.93 -23.34 -17.48
CA LEU A 594 16.85 -24.32 -17.69
C LEU A 594 16.38 -24.96 -16.38
N ARG A 595 17.31 -25.34 -15.50
CA ARG A 595 17.03 -25.93 -14.19
C ARG A 595 16.25 -24.97 -13.28
N VAL A 596 16.66 -23.69 -13.23
CA VAL A 596 15.99 -22.66 -12.43
C VAL A 596 14.64 -22.27 -13.04
N LEU A 597 14.52 -22.21 -14.38
CA LEU A 597 13.25 -22.02 -15.07
C LEU A 597 12.26 -23.16 -14.77
N GLN A 598 12.73 -24.41 -14.72
CA GLN A 598 11.91 -25.56 -14.31
C GLN A 598 11.40 -25.39 -12.86
N SER A 599 12.28 -24.98 -11.94
CA SER A 599 11.92 -24.70 -10.54
C SER A 599 10.83 -23.62 -10.43
N SER A 600 10.97 -22.50 -11.16
CA SER A 600 9.96 -21.43 -11.23
C SER A 600 8.58 -21.92 -11.73
N ILE A 601 8.56 -22.71 -12.81
CA ILE A 601 7.33 -23.28 -13.38
C ILE A 601 6.64 -24.25 -12.42
N GLN A 602 7.41 -25.08 -11.71
CA GLN A 602 6.91 -26.01 -10.71
C GLN A 602 6.42 -25.27 -9.46
N GLY A 603 7.16 -24.25 -9.01
CA GLY A 603 6.85 -23.42 -7.84
C GLY A 603 5.60 -22.57 -8.00
N GLY A 604 5.25 -22.16 -9.22
CA GLY A 604 3.94 -21.55 -9.50
C GLY A 604 3.89 -20.36 -10.45
N PHE A 605 5.00 -20.02 -11.10
CA PHE A 605 5.04 -18.94 -12.09
C PHE A 605 4.98 -19.54 -13.50
N PHE A 606 3.84 -19.38 -14.17
CA PHE A 606 3.58 -19.96 -15.49
C PHE A 606 3.01 -18.99 -16.54
N PRO A 607 3.49 -17.71 -16.64
CA PRO A 607 3.06 -16.80 -17.68
C PRO A 607 3.61 -17.17 -19.07
N TYR A 608 3.11 -18.27 -19.64
CA TYR A 608 3.49 -18.80 -20.95
C TYR A 608 3.59 -17.75 -22.07
N PRO A 609 2.64 -16.81 -22.25
CA PRO A 609 2.75 -15.80 -23.32
C PRO A 609 3.99 -14.91 -23.19
N TYR A 610 4.43 -14.63 -21.95
CA TYR A 610 5.64 -13.87 -21.68
C TYR A 610 6.89 -14.75 -21.84
N PHE A 611 6.93 -15.95 -21.26
CA PHE A 611 8.07 -16.87 -21.44
C PHE A 611 8.35 -17.19 -22.92
N ALA A 612 7.31 -17.28 -23.74
CA ALA A 612 7.42 -17.49 -25.18
C ALA A 612 7.92 -16.24 -25.94
N ALA A 613 7.76 -15.05 -25.38
CA ALA A 613 8.14 -13.76 -25.99
C ALA A 613 9.40 -13.11 -25.39
N ASP A 614 9.91 -13.63 -24.27
CA ASP A 614 11.00 -13.01 -23.50
C ASP A 614 12.35 -13.05 -24.24
N PRO A 615 12.96 -11.90 -24.60
CA PRO A 615 14.27 -11.85 -25.25
C PRO A 615 15.43 -12.29 -24.35
N LEU A 616 15.25 -12.37 -23.02
CA LEU A 616 16.31 -12.83 -22.11
C LEU A 616 16.50 -14.36 -22.18
N LEU A 617 15.53 -15.09 -22.73
CA LEU A 617 15.58 -16.54 -22.91
C LEU A 617 15.93 -16.95 -24.36
N ASP A 618 16.30 -16.00 -25.23
CA ASP A 618 16.62 -16.27 -26.64
C ASP A 618 17.74 -17.31 -26.82
N THR A 619 18.74 -17.30 -25.91
CA THR A 619 19.85 -18.26 -25.87
C THR A 619 19.39 -19.71 -25.60
N LEU A 620 18.22 -19.90 -24.99
CA LEU A 620 17.64 -21.20 -24.62
C LEU A 620 16.69 -21.76 -25.69
N ARG A 621 16.23 -20.94 -26.65
CA ARG A 621 15.16 -21.34 -27.61
C ARG A 621 15.52 -22.54 -28.49
N ALA A 622 16.81 -22.76 -28.73
CA ALA A 622 17.32 -23.91 -29.48
C ALA A 622 17.31 -25.22 -28.68
N GLU A 623 17.17 -25.16 -27.35
CA GLU A 623 17.30 -26.32 -26.48
C GLU A 623 16.02 -27.16 -26.45
N ALA A 624 16.15 -28.47 -26.65
CA ALA A 624 15.01 -29.39 -26.64
C ALA A 624 14.30 -29.47 -25.28
N GLU A 625 14.97 -29.08 -24.19
CA GLU A 625 14.39 -28.97 -22.86
C GLU A 625 13.54 -27.71 -22.68
N PHE A 626 13.99 -26.55 -23.18
CA PHE A 626 13.22 -25.31 -23.17
C PHE A 626 11.82 -25.51 -23.77
N SER A 627 11.76 -26.17 -24.94
CA SER A 627 10.49 -26.50 -25.61
C SER A 627 9.54 -27.36 -24.76
N LYS A 628 10.07 -28.23 -23.87
CA LYS A 628 9.25 -29.01 -22.93
C LYS A 628 8.73 -28.13 -21.79
N LEU A 629 9.59 -27.32 -21.19
CA LEU A 629 9.25 -26.42 -20.08
C LEU A 629 8.18 -25.40 -20.50
N ILE A 630 8.35 -24.76 -21.65
CA ILE A 630 7.37 -23.84 -22.24
C ILE A 630 6.04 -24.53 -22.52
N ASN A 631 6.04 -25.80 -22.95
CA ASN A 631 4.79 -26.55 -23.12
C ASN A 631 4.08 -26.86 -21.78
N VAL A 632 4.81 -27.14 -20.70
CA VAL A 632 4.22 -27.32 -19.35
C VAL A 632 3.57 -26.02 -18.87
N ALA A 633 4.27 -24.89 -18.98
CA ALA A 633 3.72 -23.58 -18.65
C ALA A 633 2.46 -23.27 -19.50
N ARG A 634 2.48 -23.57 -20.80
CA ARG A 634 1.33 -23.43 -21.71
C ARG A 634 0.11 -24.25 -21.27
N GLN A 635 0.32 -25.51 -20.89
CA GLN A 635 -0.75 -26.40 -20.44
C GLN A 635 -1.42 -25.88 -19.16
N ARG A 636 -0.63 -25.36 -18.20
CA ARG A 636 -1.17 -24.76 -16.96
C ARG A 636 -1.86 -23.41 -17.22
N HIS A 637 -1.29 -22.55 -18.06
CA HIS A 637 -1.92 -21.28 -18.50
C HIS A 637 -3.31 -21.53 -19.12
N GLU A 638 -3.40 -22.42 -20.11
CA GLU A 638 -4.67 -22.72 -20.78
C GLU A 638 -5.65 -23.48 -19.86
N ALA A 639 -5.18 -24.19 -18.82
CA ALA A 639 -6.07 -24.77 -17.80
C ALA A 639 -6.70 -23.69 -16.91
N PHE A 640 -5.88 -22.82 -16.32
CA PHE A 640 -6.32 -21.66 -15.52
C PHE A 640 -7.30 -20.77 -16.29
N LYS A 641 -7.00 -20.52 -17.57
CA LYS A 641 -7.84 -19.73 -18.47
C LYS A 641 -9.22 -20.38 -18.72
N ARG A 642 -9.29 -21.71 -18.86
CA ARG A 642 -10.55 -22.46 -18.94
C ARG A 642 -11.32 -22.56 -17.62
N GLU A 643 -10.66 -22.41 -16.48
CA GLU A 643 -11.30 -22.45 -15.16
C GLU A 643 -11.90 -21.08 -14.77
N PHE A 644 -11.27 -19.98 -15.20
CA PHE A 644 -11.61 -18.64 -14.71
C PHE A 644 -12.13 -17.65 -15.77
N PHE A 645 -12.06 -17.95 -17.06
CA PHE A 645 -12.43 -16.99 -18.13
C PHE A 645 -13.33 -17.56 -19.24
N PHE A 646 -13.76 -18.81 -19.12
CA PHE A 646 -14.72 -19.49 -20.00
C PHE A 646 -15.78 -20.23 -19.18
#